data_AF-A0A925UXI4-F1
#
_entry.id   AF-A0A925UXI4-F1
#
_cell.length_a   1.000
_cell.length_b   1.000
_cell.length_c   1.000
_cell.angle_alpha   90.00
_cell.angle_beta   90.00
_cell.angle_gamma   90.00
#
_symmetry.space_group_name_H-M   'P 1'
#
loop_
_entity.id
_entity.type
_entity.pdbx_description
1 polymer ?
#
loop_
_entity_poly.entity_id
_entity_poly.type
_entity_poly.pdbx_seq_one_letter_code
_entity_poly.pdbx_strand_id
1 'polypeptide(L)'
;MLKFDTIKSTDEQFVMQTYKRLPALFVQGAGCSLWDNRGNEYLDLLAGIAVCNLGHCHPAVVSAITRQAQQLIHVSNFGLTAPQAQLAKRLCELSGMDRVFYTTCGASANETALKIAKKHGTSKRPDGDYEIITLHRSFHGRTLGALSATGQRKYQRPFEPLIPGFMHVEVNDIAGLKEAVGHKTAAIVFEPIQGEGGVMPLTTEYLKVARDLCDEYGALLILDEVQTGIGRTGTWFNFQQHGIEPDVLCLAKGLGGGVPIGVCLARGGAAEVLEAGDHGATFGGNPLSCAAGLAVLDAIEHYDLLENAKSVGAYLSEGLRQLGGPIKTVRGPGLMIGAILDEPIAREIVSKAFDKKLIINATDEHSLRFVPPLILTYAQVDQALAILADVMNVNVPVLTPHASRPTPKAPAYHDILAVGDLSDAQLEEVLDLASFLKQRRKLAPSVITPVEGRSVALVFEKPSLRTRVSFETAIRELGGHPIYLSKADIGMNTRESARDIASNLARWCSMIVARLYWQKDLELLAEIADVPVINALTEMEHPCQALADMMTVQESFGQDKIKIAYIGDGNNVSRSLAKMATRLGYPMTICGPANFRLEEMPGLHQTDDLEEGLANASVVYTDVWISMGDEHEQEHRLKVFDPYQVNSRMMEIANKDAIFLHCLPARRGYEVTDEVIDGKQSRVVDQAENRLHAQKALLQLVMGL
;
A
#
# COMPACT_ATOMS: atom_id res chain seq x y z
N MET A 1 -18.80 -25.56 2.17
CA MET A 1 -18.52 -24.71 3.35
C MET A 1 -18.11 -25.59 4.51
N LEU A 2 -17.08 -25.19 5.27
CA LEU A 2 -16.71 -25.84 6.53
C LEU A 2 -17.80 -25.56 7.57
N LYS A 3 -18.25 -26.58 8.32
CA LYS A 3 -19.22 -26.40 9.41
C LYS A 3 -18.52 -25.94 10.68
N PHE A 4 -19.10 -24.96 11.39
CA PHE A 4 -18.53 -24.38 12.61
C PHE A 4 -18.24 -25.47 13.67
N ASP A 5 -19.22 -26.31 14.01
CA ASP A 5 -19.06 -27.33 15.06
C ASP A 5 -17.98 -28.36 14.73
N THR A 6 -17.83 -28.71 13.44
CA THR A 6 -16.78 -29.64 13.00
C THR A 6 -15.38 -29.04 13.19
N ILE A 7 -15.19 -27.77 12.81
CA ILE A 7 -13.91 -27.07 13.00
C ILE A 7 -13.64 -26.83 14.49
N LYS A 8 -14.66 -26.44 15.25
CA LYS A 8 -14.55 -26.25 16.71
C LYS A 8 -14.13 -27.54 17.42
N SER A 9 -14.75 -28.67 17.11
CA SER A 9 -14.36 -29.97 17.68
C SER A 9 -12.93 -30.35 17.30
N THR A 10 -12.49 -30.02 16.08
CA THR A 10 -11.10 -30.23 15.66
C THR A 10 -10.13 -29.34 16.45
N ASP A 11 -10.45 -28.05 16.65
CA ASP A 11 -9.66 -27.13 17.48
C ASP A 11 -9.56 -27.63 18.93
N GLU A 12 -10.68 -28.04 19.54
CA GLU A 12 -10.73 -28.57 20.90
C GLU A 12 -9.89 -29.84 21.07
N GLN A 13 -9.82 -30.69 20.04
CA GLN A 13 -9.05 -31.93 20.08
C GLN A 13 -7.55 -31.72 19.86
N PHE A 14 -7.17 -30.82 18.95
CA PHE A 14 -5.79 -30.76 18.43
C PHE A 14 -5.03 -29.47 18.76
N VAL A 15 -5.70 -28.42 19.25
CA VAL A 15 -5.07 -27.13 19.59
C VAL A 15 -5.08 -26.91 21.10
N MET A 16 -3.96 -26.43 21.65
CA MET A 16 -3.88 -26.07 23.07
C MET A 16 -4.90 -24.98 23.41
N GLN A 17 -5.74 -25.25 24.40
CA GLN A 17 -6.87 -24.39 24.81
C GLN A 17 -6.42 -23.20 25.67
N THR A 18 -5.55 -22.37 25.11
CA THR A 18 -4.96 -21.17 25.73
C THR A 18 -5.77 -19.89 25.47
N TYR A 19 -6.81 -19.97 24.63
CA TYR A 19 -7.68 -18.85 24.26
C TYR A 19 -9.15 -19.24 24.37
N LYS A 20 -10.01 -18.27 24.70
CA LYS A 20 -11.46 -18.41 24.52
C LYS A 20 -11.81 -18.01 23.08
N ARG A 21 -12.33 -18.94 22.28
CA ARG A 21 -12.74 -18.67 20.89
C ARG A 21 -14.03 -17.86 20.85
N LEU A 22 -14.15 -16.94 19.88
CA LEU A 22 -15.41 -16.31 19.54
C LEU A 22 -16.36 -17.35 18.90
N PRO A 23 -17.69 -17.24 19.08
CA PRO A 23 -18.65 -18.21 18.54
C PRO A 23 -18.95 -17.97 17.04
N ALA A 24 -17.90 -17.81 16.23
CA ALA A 24 -17.98 -17.70 14.77
C ALA A 24 -16.75 -18.33 14.10
N LEU A 25 -16.95 -18.93 12.93
CA LEU A 25 -15.87 -19.39 12.06
C LEU A 25 -15.69 -18.35 10.95
N PHE A 26 -14.72 -17.45 11.12
CA PHE A 26 -14.39 -16.46 10.10
C PHE A 26 -13.69 -17.11 8.90
N VAL A 27 -14.13 -16.75 7.69
CA VAL A 27 -13.63 -17.33 6.43
C VAL A 27 -13.15 -16.28 5.44
N GLN A 28 -13.47 -15.00 5.67
CA GLN A 28 -13.09 -13.89 4.82
C GLN A 28 -12.96 -12.60 5.64
N GLY A 29 -12.07 -11.70 5.20
CA GLY A 29 -11.95 -10.34 5.70
C GLY A 29 -11.60 -9.37 4.58
N ALA A 30 -12.12 -8.15 4.67
CA ALA A 30 -11.86 -7.06 3.75
C ALA A 30 -12.14 -5.72 4.46
N GLY A 31 -11.22 -4.78 4.37
CA GLY A 31 -11.36 -3.48 5.03
C GLY A 31 -11.57 -3.63 6.55
N CYS A 32 -12.59 -2.98 7.10
CA CYS A 32 -12.95 -3.10 8.52
C CYS A 32 -13.90 -4.26 8.83
N SER A 33 -14.14 -5.18 7.90
CA SER A 33 -15.16 -6.21 8.04
C SER A 33 -14.58 -7.63 7.99
N LEU A 34 -15.22 -8.54 8.74
CA LEU A 34 -14.99 -9.98 8.72
C LEU A 34 -16.30 -10.72 8.41
N TRP A 35 -16.23 -11.80 7.65
CA TRP A 35 -17.38 -12.65 7.33
C TRP A 35 -17.21 -14.05 7.91
N ASP A 36 -18.26 -14.55 8.56
CA ASP A 36 -18.31 -15.94 9.02
C ASP A 36 -18.75 -16.90 7.92
N ASN A 37 -18.59 -18.20 8.18
CA ASN A 37 -18.98 -19.29 7.28
C ASN A 37 -20.51 -19.38 7.01
N ARG A 38 -21.33 -18.53 7.63
CA ARG A 38 -22.78 -18.41 7.41
C ARG A 38 -23.15 -17.14 6.65
N GLY A 39 -22.17 -16.33 6.24
CA GLY A 39 -22.36 -15.08 5.51
C GLY A 39 -22.69 -13.88 6.39
N ASN A 40 -22.57 -13.98 7.72
CA ASN A 40 -22.73 -12.82 8.59
C ASN A 40 -21.49 -11.93 8.47
N GLU A 41 -21.71 -10.65 8.18
CA GLU A 41 -20.68 -9.61 8.25
C GLU A 41 -20.55 -9.09 9.69
N TYR A 42 -19.32 -8.82 10.11
CA TYR A 42 -18.96 -8.25 11.41
C TYR A 42 -18.08 -7.03 11.21
N LEU A 43 -18.46 -5.89 11.80
CA LEU A 43 -17.61 -4.71 11.89
C LEU A 43 -16.52 -4.95 12.94
N ASP A 44 -15.26 -4.88 12.54
CA ASP A 44 -14.10 -5.17 13.39
C ASP A 44 -13.43 -3.89 13.89
N LEU A 45 -13.66 -3.56 15.18
CA LEU A 45 -12.96 -2.49 15.88
C LEU A 45 -11.84 -3.02 16.80
N LEU A 46 -11.45 -4.28 16.64
CA LEU A 46 -10.32 -4.90 17.33
C LEU A 46 -9.10 -5.07 16.41
N ALA A 47 -9.32 -5.27 15.10
CA ALA A 47 -8.28 -5.39 14.07
C ALA A 47 -7.18 -6.40 14.42
N GLY A 48 -7.57 -7.58 14.95
CA GLY A 48 -6.60 -8.56 15.45
C GLY A 48 -5.74 -8.06 16.61
N ILE A 49 -6.27 -7.15 17.44
CA ILE A 49 -5.59 -6.43 18.51
C ILE A 49 -4.53 -5.46 17.96
N ALA A 50 -4.98 -4.49 17.15
CA ALA A 50 -4.16 -3.48 16.49
C ALA A 50 -3.10 -4.04 15.51
N VAL A 51 -3.38 -5.20 14.89
CA VAL A 51 -2.49 -5.85 13.91
C VAL A 51 -2.85 -5.44 12.49
N CYS A 52 -4.14 -5.46 12.15
CA CYS A 52 -4.63 -5.14 10.82
C CYS A 52 -4.83 -3.62 10.67
N ASN A 53 -3.75 -2.82 10.76
CA ASN A 53 -3.82 -1.36 10.68
C ASN A 53 -4.45 -0.87 9.35
N LEU A 54 -4.25 -1.57 8.24
CA LEU A 54 -4.88 -1.24 6.96
C LEU A 54 -6.22 -1.95 6.73
N GLY A 55 -6.75 -2.64 7.74
CA GLY A 55 -7.86 -3.55 7.58
C GLY A 55 -7.42 -4.92 7.09
N HIS A 56 -8.40 -5.79 6.87
CA HIS A 56 -8.18 -7.17 6.45
C HIS A 56 -7.89 -7.23 4.95
N CYS A 57 -6.89 -8.03 4.58
CA CYS A 57 -6.54 -8.34 3.18
C CYS A 57 -6.35 -7.08 2.30
N HIS A 58 -5.74 -6.02 2.84
CA HIS A 58 -5.49 -4.80 2.08
C HIS A 58 -4.73 -5.11 0.77
N PRO A 59 -5.24 -4.69 -0.41
CA PRO A 59 -4.67 -5.09 -1.70
C PRO A 59 -3.17 -4.81 -1.87
N ALA A 60 -2.69 -3.63 -1.45
CA ALA A 60 -1.26 -3.29 -1.48
C ALA A 60 -0.38 -4.31 -0.73
N VAL A 61 -0.83 -4.76 0.44
CA VAL A 61 -0.10 -5.75 1.25
C VAL A 61 -0.19 -7.14 0.62
N VAL A 62 -1.36 -7.55 0.15
CA VAL A 62 -1.56 -8.84 -0.54
C VAL A 62 -0.68 -8.94 -1.79
N SER A 63 -0.63 -7.86 -2.58
CA SER A 63 0.21 -7.75 -3.78
C SER A 63 1.70 -7.86 -3.44
N ALA A 64 2.17 -7.11 -2.45
CA ALA A 64 3.56 -7.15 -2.00
C ALA A 64 3.99 -8.53 -1.50
N ILE A 65 3.15 -9.17 -0.68
CA ILE A 65 3.38 -10.54 -0.18
C ILE A 65 3.44 -11.52 -1.36
N THR A 66 2.48 -11.46 -2.28
CA THR A 66 2.41 -12.38 -3.43
C THR A 66 3.63 -12.24 -4.32
N ARG A 67 3.99 -11.00 -4.70
CA ARG A 67 5.18 -10.72 -5.51
C ARG A 67 6.45 -11.23 -4.83
N GLN A 68 6.62 -10.91 -3.55
CA GLN A 68 7.82 -11.31 -2.81
C GLN A 68 7.89 -12.83 -2.62
N ALA A 69 6.76 -13.50 -2.35
CA ALA A 69 6.71 -14.96 -2.20
C ALA A 69 7.09 -15.70 -3.48
N GLN A 70 6.76 -15.13 -4.65
CA GLN A 70 7.15 -15.69 -5.95
C GLN A 70 8.63 -15.51 -6.26
N GLN A 71 9.27 -14.50 -5.66
CA GLN A 71 10.68 -14.20 -5.89
C GLN A 71 11.59 -14.88 -4.87
N LEU A 72 11.36 -14.62 -3.57
CA LEU A 72 12.21 -15.10 -2.49
C LEU A 72 11.50 -14.94 -1.14
N ILE A 73 11.31 -16.04 -0.41
CA ILE A 73 10.69 -16.01 0.93
C ILE A 73 11.76 -15.91 2.03
N HIS A 74 12.86 -16.65 1.92
CA HIS A 74 13.82 -16.79 3.02
C HIS A 74 15.22 -17.22 2.56
N VAL A 75 16.26 -16.59 3.13
CA VAL A 75 17.68 -16.93 2.87
C VAL A 75 18.56 -16.86 4.13
N SER A 76 17.96 -16.88 5.33
CA SER A 76 18.60 -16.55 6.62
C SER A 76 19.19 -15.14 6.67
N ASN A 77 19.70 -14.72 7.85
CA ASN A 77 20.41 -13.45 8.01
C ASN A 77 21.86 -13.47 7.50
N PHE A 78 22.33 -14.59 6.96
CA PHE A 78 23.61 -14.63 6.23
C PHE A 78 23.49 -14.07 4.80
N GLY A 79 22.29 -14.08 4.22
CA GLY A 79 22.01 -13.55 2.89
C GLY A 79 21.56 -12.09 2.94
N LEU A 80 22.09 -11.26 2.04
CA LEU A 80 21.66 -9.87 1.87
C LEU A 80 20.38 -9.81 1.03
N THR A 81 19.39 -9.01 1.45
CA THR A 81 18.13 -8.85 0.71
C THR A 81 17.67 -7.39 0.68
N ALA A 82 17.16 -6.93 -0.46
CA ALA A 82 16.75 -5.55 -0.63
C ALA A 82 15.58 -5.13 0.29
N PRO A 83 14.49 -5.91 0.45
CA PRO A 83 13.36 -5.51 1.30
C PRO A 83 13.77 -5.30 2.77
N GLN A 84 14.68 -6.12 3.29
CA GLN A 84 15.16 -6.00 4.67
C GLN A 84 15.92 -4.69 4.90
N ALA A 85 16.85 -4.34 4.01
CA ALA A 85 17.62 -3.10 4.10
C ALA A 85 16.74 -1.85 3.86
N GLN A 86 15.83 -1.93 2.89
CA GLN A 86 14.89 -0.85 2.56
C GLN A 86 13.94 -0.55 3.71
N LEU A 87 13.36 -1.59 4.33
CA LEU A 87 12.50 -1.40 5.51
C LEU A 87 13.29 -0.81 6.68
N ALA A 88 14.55 -1.24 6.87
CA ALA A 88 15.37 -0.73 7.97
C ALA A 88 15.62 0.77 7.80
N LYS A 89 16.00 1.19 6.59
CA LYS A 89 16.16 2.61 6.23
C LYS A 89 14.90 3.40 6.53
N ARG A 90 13.74 2.95 6.05
CA ARG A 90 12.46 3.65 6.25
C ARG A 90 12.11 3.78 7.74
N LEU A 91 12.22 2.70 8.51
CA LEU A 91 11.91 2.75 9.93
C LEU A 91 12.87 3.68 10.70
N CYS A 92 14.17 3.66 10.40
CA CYS A 92 15.14 4.59 10.97
C CYS A 92 14.81 6.05 10.63
N GLU A 93 14.52 6.36 9.36
CA GLU A 93 14.16 7.71 8.92
C GLU A 93 12.88 8.23 9.59
N LEU A 94 11.86 7.38 9.73
CA LEU A 94 10.59 7.76 10.36
C LEU A 94 10.70 7.96 11.89
N SER A 95 11.63 7.24 12.54
CA SER A 95 11.78 7.24 14.00
C SER A 95 12.92 8.09 14.54
N GLY A 96 13.89 8.47 13.71
CA GLY A 96 15.14 9.08 14.19
C GLY A 96 16.05 8.08 14.92
N MET A 97 15.95 6.79 14.58
CA MET A 97 16.79 5.70 15.10
C MET A 97 17.93 5.35 14.13
N ASP A 98 18.95 4.63 14.61
CA ASP A 98 20.17 4.39 13.83
C ASP A 98 20.23 2.97 13.23
N ARG A 99 19.79 1.97 13.99
CA ARG A 99 19.91 0.54 13.64
C ARG A 99 18.67 -0.24 13.99
N VAL A 100 18.48 -1.35 13.26
CA VAL A 100 17.30 -2.21 13.33
C VAL A 100 17.74 -3.66 13.52
N PHE A 101 17.19 -4.33 14.54
CA PHE A 101 17.22 -5.78 14.66
C PHE A 101 15.81 -6.34 14.44
N TYR A 102 15.68 -7.31 13.53
CA TYR A 102 14.40 -7.90 13.19
C TYR A 102 14.13 -9.18 13.98
N THR A 103 12.87 -9.36 14.38
CA THR A 103 12.33 -10.54 15.05
C THR A 103 11.01 -10.96 14.38
N THR A 104 10.21 -11.81 15.02
CA THR A 104 8.95 -12.32 14.45
C THR A 104 7.70 -11.76 15.13
N CYS A 105 7.82 -11.18 16.31
CA CYS A 105 6.70 -10.63 17.07
C CYS A 105 7.15 -9.66 18.16
N GLY A 106 6.20 -8.94 18.78
CA GLY A 106 6.51 -7.97 19.84
C GLY A 106 7.22 -8.56 21.05
N ALA A 107 6.84 -9.77 21.50
CA ALA A 107 7.51 -10.41 22.63
C ALA A 107 9.00 -10.66 22.36
N SER A 108 9.35 -11.10 21.15
CA SER A 108 10.75 -11.31 20.76
C SER A 108 11.50 -10.00 20.52
N ALA A 109 10.84 -8.94 20.04
CA ALA A 109 11.41 -7.60 19.99
C ALA A 109 11.77 -7.07 21.39
N ASN A 110 10.88 -7.27 22.37
CA ASN A 110 11.14 -6.93 23.76
C ASN A 110 12.26 -7.78 24.38
N GLU A 111 12.36 -9.08 24.07
CA GLU A 111 13.53 -9.88 24.49
C GLU A 111 14.85 -9.30 23.95
N THR A 112 14.88 -8.83 22.69
CA THR A 112 16.06 -8.13 22.14
C THR A 112 16.37 -6.87 22.94
N ALA A 113 15.37 -6.04 23.24
CA ALA A 113 15.54 -4.82 24.02
C ALA A 113 16.02 -5.09 25.47
N LEU A 114 15.48 -6.12 26.12
CA LEU A 114 15.91 -6.55 27.45
C LEU A 114 17.35 -7.07 27.46
N LYS A 115 17.79 -7.74 26.38
CA LYS A 115 19.19 -8.13 26.22
C LYS A 115 20.12 -6.93 26.05
N ILE A 116 19.70 -5.91 25.28
CA ILE A 116 20.43 -4.64 25.17
C ILE A 116 20.57 -4.00 26.55
N ALA A 117 19.46 -3.85 27.29
CA ALA A 117 19.46 -3.31 28.65
C ALA A 117 20.42 -4.07 29.58
N LYS A 118 20.34 -5.40 29.59
CA LYS A 118 21.18 -6.24 30.44
C LYS A 118 22.65 -6.13 30.08
N LYS A 119 23.04 -6.30 28.80
CA LYS A 119 24.45 -6.21 28.38
C LYS A 119 25.02 -4.81 28.65
N HIS A 120 24.25 -3.75 28.39
CA HIS A 120 24.60 -2.37 28.73
C HIS A 120 24.85 -2.21 30.23
N GLY A 121 23.91 -2.64 31.07
CA GLY A 121 24.02 -2.58 32.53
C GLY A 121 25.24 -3.34 33.05
N THR A 122 25.44 -4.59 32.62
CA THR A 122 26.58 -5.42 33.05
C THR A 122 27.92 -4.90 32.56
N SER A 123 27.99 -4.26 31.38
CA SER A 123 29.24 -3.68 30.88
C SER A 123 29.75 -2.52 31.74
N LYS A 124 28.85 -1.82 32.42
CA LYS A 124 29.15 -0.73 33.36
C LYS A 124 29.44 -1.23 34.78
N ARG A 125 29.18 -2.51 35.06
CA ARG A 125 29.09 -3.07 36.42
C ARG A 125 29.68 -4.48 36.47
N PRO A 126 30.96 -4.62 36.88
CA PRO A 126 31.65 -5.90 36.88
C PRO A 126 31.02 -6.98 37.79
N ASP A 127 30.21 -6.58 38.77
CA ASP A 127 29.45 -7.48 39.66
C ASP A 127 28.21 -8.09 39.00
N GLY A 128 27.83 -7.60 37.80
CA GLY A 128 26.71 -8.10 37.02
C GLY A 128 25.34 -7.73 37.58
N ASP A 129 25.26 -6.84 38.56
CA ASP A 129 24.02 -6.38 39.16
C ASP A 129 23.28 -5.44 38.19
N TYR A 130 22.01 -5.66 37.93
CA TYR A 130 21.23 -4.80 37.03
C TYR A 130 19.76 -4.77 37.45
N GLU A 131 19.15 -3.59 37.29
CA GLU A 131 17.73 -3.39 37.53
C GLU A 131 17.06 -2.83 36.28
N ILE A 132 15.93 -3.42 35.89
CA ILE A 132 15.07 -2.94 34.81
C ILE A 132 13.76 -2.51 35.45
N ILE A 133 13.44 -1.23 35.29
CA ILE A 133 12.21 -0.66 35.85
C ILE A 133 11.11 -0.73 34.80
N THR A 134 9.96 -1.27 35.20
CA THR A 134 8.75 -1.39 34.39
C THR A 134 7.56 -0.88 35.19
N LEU A 135 6.36 -0.95 34.61
CA LEU A 135 5.14 -0.47 35.26
C LEU A 135 4.25 -1.61 35.72
N HIS A 136 3.58 -1.42 36.84
CA HIS A 136 2.39 -2.20 37.15
C HIS A 136 1.37 -2.09 36.00
N ARG A 137 0.66 -3.19 35.73
CA ARG A 137 -0.34 -3.34 34.64
C ARG A 137 0.22 -3.36 33.21
N SER A 138 1.53 -3.22 33.01
CA SER A 138 2.14 -3.28 31.67
C SER A 138 1.98 -4.66 31.02
N PHE A 139 2.22 -4.73 29.71
CA PHE A 139 2.29 -5.96 28.94
C PHE A 139 3.35 -5.89 27.84
N HIS A 140 4.43 -6.66 28.02
CA HIS A 140 5.56 -6.70 27.07
C HIS A 140 5.70 -8.05 26.36
N GLY A 141 4.95 -9.07 26.77
CA GLY A 141 4.93 -10.37 26.10
C GLY A 141 4.74 -11.55 27.05
N ARG A 142 4.97 -12.75 26.50
CA ARG A 142 4.76 -14.04 27.20
C ARG A 142 5.97 -14.97 27.19
N THR A 143 7.10 -14.54 26.62
CA THR A 143 8.40 -15.19 26.81
C THR A 143 8.91 -14.92 28.21
N LEU A 144 9.78 -15.76 28.79
CA LEU A 144 10.12 -15.64 30.22
C LEU A 144 10.72 -14.28 30.60
N GLY A 145 11.53 -13.64 29.74
CA GLY A 145 12.06 -12.30 29.97
C GLY A 145 10.97 -11.22 29.86
N ALA A 146 10.25 -11.18 28.74
CA ALA A 146 9.17 -10.23 28.53
C ALA A 146 8.00 -10.39 29.54
N LEU A 147 7.76 -11.61 30.03
CA LEU A 147 6.81 -11.91 31.09
C LEU A 147 7.29 -11.37 32.45
N SER A 148 8.60 -11.39 32.70
CA SER A 148 9.20 -10.80 33.91
C SER A 148 9.07 -9.27 33.89
N ALA A 149 9.14 -8.65 32.71
CA ALA A 149 8.86 -7.22 32.52
C ALA A 149 7.37 -6.86 32.62
N THR A 150 6.47 -7.79 32.29
CA THR A 150 5.01 -7.60 32.26
C THR A 150 4.46 -7.49 33.67
N GLY A 151 4.00 -6.30 34.08
CA GLY A 151 3.54 -5.99 35.44
C GLY A 151 2.15 -6.50 35.82
N GLN A 152 1.76 -7.68 35.33
CA GLN A 152 0.45 -8.29 35.58
C GLN A 152 0.58 -9.64 36.29
N ARG A 153 0.32 -9.66 37.60
CA ARG A 153 0.47 -10.85 38.46
C ARG A 153 -0.30 -12.08 37.98
N LYS A 154 -1.47 -11.90 37.34
CA LYS A 154 -2.27 -13.00 36.76
C LYS A 154 -1.53 -13.79 35.68
N TYR A 155 -0.56 -13.16 34.99
CA TYR A 155 0.25 -13.80 33.96
C TYR A 155 1.57 -14.34 34.51
N GLN A 156 2.13 -13.69 35.53
CA GLN A 156 3.39 -14.07 36.18
C GLN A 156 3.25 -15.31 37.07
N ARG A 157 2.24 -15.34 37.96
CA ARG A 157 2.08 -16.33 39.04
C ARG A 157 2.23 -17.80 38.60
N PRO A 158 1.72 -18.24 37.43
CA PRO A 158 1.86 -19.64 37.02
C PRO A 158 3.29 -20.08 36.66
N PHE A 159 4.22 -19.14 36.46
CA PHE A 159 5.58 -19.40 35.95
C PHE A 159 6.69 -18.95 36.92
N GLU A 160 6.35 -18.62 38.17
CA GLU A 160 7.33 -18.24 39.18
C GLU A 160 8.24 -19.45 39.57
N PRO A 161 9.54 -19.24 39.85
CA PRO A 161 10.25 -17.96 39.85
C PRO A 161 10.56 -17.46 38.43
N LEU A 162 10.41 -16.14 38.24
CA LEU A 162 10.69 -15.43 36.99
C LEU A 162 12.16 -14.99 36.88
N ILE A 163 12.54 -14.40 35.76
CA ILE A 163 13.88 -13.83 35.58
C ILE A 163 14.06 -12.67 36.59
N PRO A 164 15.13 -12.66 37.39
CA PRO A 164 15.36 -11.60 38.37
C PRO A 164 15.82 -10.28 37.72
N GLY A 165 15.84 -9.21 38.53
CA GLY A 165 16.31 -7.88 38.12
C GLY A 165 15.22 -6.95 37.58
N PHE A 166 13.94 -7.23 37.85
CA PHE A 166 12.82 -6.37 37.46
C PHE A 166 12.19 -5.69 38.68
N MET A 167 11.97 -4.38 38.59
CA MET A 167 11.21 -3.59 39.55
C MET A 167 9.99 -2.98 38.86
N HIS A 168 8.84 -3.00 39.53
CA HIS A 168 7.60 -2.47 38.98
C HIS A 168 7.18 -1.26 39.81
N VAL A 169 6.89 -0.14 39.15
CA VAL A 169 6.38 1.08 39.79
C VAL A 169 4.97 1.42 39.29
N GLU A 170 4.27 2.30 40.00
CA GLU A 170 2.92 2.71 39.62
C GLU A 170 2.92 3.65 38.41
N VAL A 171 1.88 3.52 37.59
CA VAL A 171 1.69 4.31 36.37
C VAL A 171 1.51 5.79 36.73
N ASN A 172 2.29 6.67 36.10
CA ASN A 172 2.28 8.12 36.33
C ASN A 172 2.65 8.57 37.76
N ASP A 173 3.23 7.70 38.59
CA ASP A 173 3.77 8.07 39.90
C ASP A 173 5.23 8.55 39.81
N ILE A 174 5.41 9.86 39.62
CA ILE A 174 6.73 10.51 39.49
C ILE A 174 7.60 10.27 40.73
N ALA A 175 7.02 10.27 41.93
CA ALA A 175 7.77 10.10 43.17
C ALA A 175 8.30 8.66 43.28
N GLY A 176 7.42 7.68 43.05
CA GLY A 176 7.81 6.26 43.02
C GLY A 176 8.84 5.95 41.94
N LEU A 177 8.75 6.59 40.76
CA LEU A 177 9.77 6.42 39.72
C LEU A 177 11.14 6.94 40.15
N LYS A 178 11.20 8.14 40.75
CA LYS A 178 12.45 8.74 41.24
C LYS A 178 13.08 7.93 42.38
N GLU A 179 12.26 7.31 43.23
CA GLU A 179 12.74 6.43 44.31
C GLU A 179 13.30 5.11 43.77
N ALA A 180 12.69 4.55 42.73
CA ALA A 180 13.11 3.28 42.15
C ALA A 180 14.34 3.39 41.24
N VAL A 181 14.55 4.54 40.59
CA VAL A 181 15.74 4.74 39.75
C VAL A 181 16.95 5.04 40.64
N GLY A 182 18.04 4.34 40.38
CA GLY A 182 19.28 4.57 41.09
C GLY A 182 20.48 4.09 40.31
N HIS A 183 21.63 4.05 40.99
CA HIS A 183 22.88 3.69 40.34
C HIS A 183 22.79 2.35 39.63
N LYS A 184 22.04 1.34 40.11
CA LYS A 184 21.86 -0.03 39.54
C LYS A 184 20.96 -0.12 38.31
N THR A 185 20.19 0.92 38.03
CA THR A 185 19.22 0.91 36.93
C THR A 185 19.95 0.80 35.59
N ALA A 186 19.62 -0.24 34.83
CA ALA A 186 20.15 -0.48 33.48
C ALA A 186 19.21 0.09 32.41
N ALA A 187 17.91 -0.02 32.64
CA ALA A 187 16.89 0.54 31.75
C ALA A 187 15.56 0.82 32.44
N ILE A 188 14.80 1.73 31.86
CA ILE A 188 13.38 1.95 32.11
C ILE A 188 12.62 1.49 30.85
N VAL A 189 11.64 0.58 31.00
CA VAL A 189 10.89 -0.01 29.88
C VAL A 189 9.41 0.29 30.04
N PHE A 190 8.87 1.13 29.15
CA PHE A 190 7.49 1.59 29.22
C PHE A 190 6.73 1.39 27.91
N GLU A 191 5.44 1.07 28.00
CA GLU A 191 4.48 1.38 26.94
C GLU A 191 4.08 2.86 27.08
N PRO A 192 4.17 3.71 26.03
CA PRO A 192 3.66 5.09 26.12
C PRO A 192 2.16 5.15 26.44
N ILE A 193 1.42 4.11 26.03
CA ILE A 193 0.04 3.86 26.43
C ILE A 193 -0.09 2.37 26.73
N GLN A 194 -0.38 2.02 27.99
CA GLN A 194 -0.58 0.62 28.36
C GLN A 194 -1.85 0.07 27.70
N GLY A 195 -1.68 -0.76 26.68
CA GLY A 195 -2.79 -1.24 25.86
C GLY A 195 -3.63 -2.29 26.58
N GLU A 196 -2.98 -3.34 27.09
CA GLU A 196 -3.64 -4.40 27.87
C GLU A 196 -4.01 -3.93 29.30
N GLY A 197 -3.39 -2.85 29.79
CA GLY A 197 -3.76 -2.21 31.05
C GLY A 197 -5.07 -1.40 30.99
N GLY A 198 -5.75 -1.38 29.84
CA GLY A 198 -7.00 -0.65 29.65
C GLY A 198 -6.86 0.69 28.95
N VAL A 199 -5.89 0.81 28.03
CA VAL A 199 -5.62 2.03 27.27
C VAL A 199 -5.29 3.20 28.23
N MET A 200 -4.24 3.02 29.05
CA MET A 200 -3.80 4.04 30.01
C MET A 200 -2.60 4.82 29.46
N PRO A 201 -2.77 6.09 29.03
CA PRO A 201 -1.66 6.89 28.55
C PRO A 201 -0.73 7.31 29.71
N LEU A 202 0.57 7.31 29.45
CA LEU A 202 1.53 8.00 30.30
C LEU A 202 1.43 9.51 30.06
N THR A 203 1.64 10.30 31.11
CA THR A 203 1.69 11.75 30.95
C THR A 203 3.01 12.15 30.30
N THR A 204 3.00 13.24 29.53
CA THR A 204 4.22 13.83 28.96
C THR A 204 5.25 14.15 30.05
N GLU A 205 4.80 14.61 31.21
CA GLU A 205 5.66 14.88 32.35
C GLU A 205 6.36 13.61 32.85
N TYR A 206 5.61 12.52 33.02
CA TYR A 206 6.17 11.24 33.48
C TYR A 206 7.22 10.68 32.52
N LEU A 207 6.93 10.73 31.21
CA LEU A 207 7.87 10.31 30.16
C LEU A 207 9.14 11.17 30.12
N LYS A 208 9.03 12.49 30.31
CA LYS A 208 10.19 13.39 30.39
C LYS A 208 11.03 13.12 31.63
N VAL A 209 10.40 12.92 32.79
CA VAL A 209 11.12 12.53 34.02
C VAL A 209 11.86 11.21 33.81
N ALA A 210 11.25 10.22 33.16
CA ALA A 210 11.92 8.96 32.86
C ALA A 210 13.15 9.14 31.96
N ARG A 211 13.03 10.00 30.92
CA ARG A 211 14.16 10.35 30.04
C ARG A 211 15.29 11.03 30.82
N ASP A 212 14.98 12.04 31.63
CA ASP A 212 15.95 12.78 32.44
C ASP A 212 16.68 11.84 33.42
N LEU A 213 15.94 10.93 34.07
CA LEU A 213 16.51 9.93 34.97
C LEU A 213 17.41 8.92 34.22
N CYS A 214 17.02 8.50 33.02
CA CYS A 214 17.89 7.65 32.20
C CYS A 214 19.20 8.37 31.86
N ASP A 215 19.15 9.66 31.53
CA ASP A 215 20.33 10.46 31.21
C ASP A 215 21.23 10.67 32.44
N GLU A 216 20.65 10.97 33.60
CA GLU A 216 21.36 11.18 34.87
C GLU A 216 22.11 9.91 35.33
N TYR A 217 21.45 8.75 35.30
CA TYR A 217 22.02 7.49 35.78
C TYR A 217 22.72 6.67 34.68
N GLY A 218 22.72 7.17 33.44
CA GLY A 218 23.24 6.46 32.27
C GLY A 218 22.49 5.15 31.97
N ALA A 219 21.22 5.06 32.34
CA ALA A 219 20.31 3.97 31.98
C ALA A 219 19.72 4.20 30.58
N LEU A 220 19.12 3.16 29.99
CA LEU A 220 18.44 3.29 28.70
C LEU A 220 16.94 3.50 28.87
N LEU A 221 16.34 4.40 28.10
CA LEU A 221 14.90 4.49 27.96
C LEU A 221 14.44 3.60 26.80
N ILE A 222 13.62 2.60 27.11
CA ILE A 222 13.07 1.66 26.14
C ILE A 222 11.56 1.91 26.04
N LEU A 223 11.08 2.21 24.83
CA LEU A 223 9.65 2.35 24.59
C LEU A 223 9.12 1.16 23.80
N ASP A 224 8.15 0.47 24.40
CA ASP A 224 7.36 -0.57 23.77
C ASP A 224 6.20 0.06 23.00
N GLU A 225 6.42 0.26 21.70
CA GLU A 225 5.43 0.79 20.77
C GLU A 225 4.85 -0.29 19.85
N VAL A 226 4.89 -1.55 20.31
CA VAL A 226 4.29 -2.69 19.59
C VAL A 226 2.83 -2.44 19.28
N GLN A 227 2.10 -1.76 20.17
CA GLN A 227 0.68 -1.45 20.00
C GLN A 227 0.41 0.00 19.61
N THR A 228 1.19 0.97 20.12
CA THR A 228 0.95 2.40 19.92
C THR A 228 1.58 2.97 18.64
N GLY A 229 2.55 2.26 18.06
CA GLY A 229 3.27 2.68 16.87
C GLY A 229 2.53 2.40 15.56
N ILE A 230 3.23 2.66 14.46
CA ILE A 230 2.78 2.47 13.08
C ILE A 230 1.44 3.21 12.83
N GLY A 231 1.37 4.47 13.25
CA GLY A 231 0.25 5.35 12.94
C GLY A 231 -0.96 5.27 13.87
N ARG A 232 -1.00 4.29 14.79
CA ARG A 232 -2.15 4.01 15.66
C ARG A 232 -2.68 5.23 16.42
N THR A 233 -1.78 6.08 16.90
CA THR A 233 -2.11 7.24 17.73
C THR A 233 -2.20 8.56 16.95
N GLY A 234 -2.11 8.51 15.61
CA GLY A 234 -2.11 9.70 14.74
C GLY A 234 -0.73 10.29 14.43
N THR A 235 0.33 9.67 14.94
CA THR A 235 1.73 9.87 14.53
C THR A 235 2.34 8.50 14.25
N TRP A 236 3.48 8.46 13.55
CA TRP A 236 4.18 7.19 13.29
C TRP A 236 4.46 6.43 14.58
N PHE A 237 4.98 7.13 15.58
CA PHE A 237 5.24 6.61 16.92
C PHE A 237 4.68 7.59 17.95
N ASN A 238 4.13 7.09 19.04
CA ASN A 238 3.50 7.90 20.06
C ASN A 238 4.50 8.79 20.81
N PHE A 239 5.75 8.33 21.00
CA PHE A 239 6.80 9.13 21.66
C PHE A 239 6.99 10.52 21.01
N GLN A 240 6.75 10.62 19.69
CA GLN A 240 6.87 11.87 18.92
C GLN A 240 5.89 12.94 19.40
N GLN A 241 4.77 12.55 20.01
CA GLN A 241 3.78 13.47 20.59
C GLN A 241 4.24 14.08 21.92
N HIS A 242 5.25 13.48 22.56
CA HIS A 242 5.74 13.88 23.87
C HIS A 242 7.05 14.68 23.82
N GLY A 243 7.68 14.76 22.64
CA GLY A 243 8.94 15.48 22.45
C GLY A 243 10.10 14.86 23.22
N ILE A 244 10.12 13.54 23.36
CA ILE A 244 11.21 12.76 23.94
C ILE A 244 11.76 11.79 22.91
N GLU A 245 13.00 11.32 23.09
CA GLU A 245 13.60 10.29 22.23
C GLU A 245 14.01 9.08 23.07
N PRO A 246 13.54 7.86 22.74
CA PRO A 246 13.99 6.65 23.44
C PRO A 246 15.33 6.17 22.89
N ASP A 247 16.09 5.42 23.70
CA ASP A 247 17.32 4.76 23.26
C ASP A 247 17.03 3.48 22.46
N VAL A 248 15.92 2.81 22.81
CA VAL A 248 15.46 1.58 22.15
C VAL A 248 13.95 1.65 21.93
N LEU A 249 13.48 1.21 20.76
CA LEU A 249 12.08 1.22 20.37
C LEU A 249 11.65 -0.16 19.87
N CYS A 250 10.58 -0.73 20.44
CA CYS A 250 10.04 -2.02 20.01
C CYS A 250 8.78 -1.84 19.17
N LEU A 251 8.71 -2.51 18.02
CA LEU A 251 7.57 -2.48 17.08
C LEU A 251 7.15 -3.90 16.69
N ALA A 252 5.88 -4.10 16.33
CA ALA A 252 5.36 -5.32 15.70
C ALA A 252 3.95 -5.03 15.14
N LYS A 253 3.02 -6.00 15.26
CA LYS A 253 1.58 -5.86 15.00
C LYS A 253 1.28 -5.10 13.70
N GLY A 254 0.85 -3.84 13.82
CA GLY A 254 0.48 -2.95 12.73
C GLY A 254 1.50 -2.90 11.60
N LEU A 255 2.79 -3.07 11.92
CA LEU A 255 3.88 -3.08 10.92
C LEU A 255 3.70 -4.14 9.84
N GLY A 256 3.23 -5.35 10.19
CA GLY A 256 3.20 -6.47 9.25
C GLY A 256 1.91 -6.60 8.44
N GLY A 257 0.88 -5.80 8.75
CA GLY A 257 -0.43 -5.91 8.09
C GLY A 257 -1.04 -7.31 8.16
N GLY A 258 -0.75 -8.07 9.22
CA GLY A 258 -1.16 -9.47 9.40
C GLY A 258 -0.03 -10.50 9.20
N VAL A 259 1.09 -10.14 8.56
CA VAL A 259 2.28 -11.01 8.46
C VAL A 259 3.14 -10.88 9.73
N PRO A 260 3.65 -11.97 10.32
CA PRO A 260 4.50 -11.89 11.50
C PRO A 260 5.79 -11.10 11.25
N ILE A 261 5.97 -10.02 12.00
CA ILE A 261 7.19 -9.25 12.08
C ILE A 261 7.27 -8.57 13.45
N GLY A 262 8.47 -8.56 14.02
CA GLY A 262 8.81 -7.72 15.17
C GLY A 262 10.12 -7.01 14.89
N VAL A 263 10.34 -5.87 15.55
CA VAL A 263 11.50 -5.02 15.32
C VAL A 263 11.94 -4.40 16.65
N CYS A 264 13.24 -4.43 16.92
CA CYS A 264 13.90 -3.65 17.94
C CYS A 264 14.81 -2.63 17.25
N LEU A 265 14.49 -1.35 17.35
CA LEU A 265 15.35 -0.26 16.88
C LEU A 265 16.16 0.28 18.05
N ALA A 266 17.36 0.76 17.75
CA ALA A 266 18.22 1.40 18.73
C ALA A 266 18.97 2.59 18.13
N ARG A 267 19.37 3.52 18.98
CA ARG A 267 20.18 4.69 18.61
C ARG A 267 21.36 4.92 19.54
N GLY A 268 22.32 5.71 19.08
CA GLY A 268 23.52 6.08 19.82
C GLY A 268 24.25 4.85 20.37
N GLY A 269 24.67 4.93 21.64
CA GLY A 269 25.39 3.83 22.29
C GLY A 269 24.60 2.52 22.34
N ALA A 270 23.26 2.56 22.39
CA ALA A 270 22.43 1.36 22.44
C ALA A 270 22.49 0.53 21.14
N ALA A 271 22.71 1.19 19.99
CA ALA A 271 22.80 0.54 18.68
C ALA A 271 24.04 -0.35 18.52
N GLU A 272 25.08 -0.09 19.32
CA GLU A 272 26.38 -0.78 19.28
C GLU A 272 26.51 -1.84 20.40
N VAL A 273 25.49 -1.99 21.26
CA VAL A 273 25.56 -2.92 22.41
C VAL A 273 25.63 -4.38 21.97
N LEU A 274 24.83 -4.78 20.97
CA LEU A 274 24.82 -6.17 20.49
C LEU A 274 25.77 -6.33 19.31
N GLU A 275 26.68 -7.28 19.42
CA GLU A 275 27.68 -7.58 18.40
C GLU A 275 27.38 -8.90 17.69
N ALA A 276 28.13 -9.18 16.61
CA ALA A 276 28.00 -10.43 15.88
C ALA A 276 28.21 -11.64 16.80
N GLY A 277 27.19 -12.49 16.90
CA GLY A 277 27.18 -13.69 17.76
C GLY A 277 26.39 -13.55 19.06
N ASP A 278 26.13 -12.33 19.54
CA ASP A 278 25.37 -12.11 20.79
C ASP A 278 23.89 -12.46 20.64
N HIS A 279 23.33 -12.25 19.44
CA HIS A 279 21.91 -12.43 19.17
C HIS A 279 21.65 -12.83 17.70
N GLY A 280 20.47 -13.42 17.46
CA GLY A 280 20.08 -13.88 16.13
C GLY A 280 18.63 -14.36 16.13
N ALA A 281 18.03 -14.35 14.94
CA ALA A 281 16.69 -14.86 14.71
C ALA A 281 16.62 -15.48 13.31
N THR A 282 16.20 -16.75 13.20
CA THR A 282 16.14 -17.42 11.89
C THR A 282 15.22 -16.67 10.94
N PHE A 283 13.97 -16.42 11.33
CA PHE A 283 12.97 -15.74 10.48
C PHE A 283 12.97 -14.21 10.59
N GLY A 284 13.76 -13.65 11.52
CA GLY A 284 13.83 -12.21 11.72
C GLY A 284 14.34 -11.52 10.45
N GLY A 285 13.54 -10.61 9.90
CA GLY A 285 13.93 -9.81 8.73
C GLY A 285 13.88 -10.57 7.41
N ASN A 286 13.09 -11.65 7.34
CA ASN A 286 12.89 -12.36 6.07
C ASN A 286 12.24 -11.43 5.01
N PRO A 287 12.59 -11.59 3.71
CA PRO A 287 12.10 -10.71 2.64
C PRO A 287 10.58 -10.56 2.59
N LEU A 288 9.82 -11.63 2.83
CA LEU A 288 8.36 -11.62 2.77
C LEU A 288 7.75 -10.66 3.80
N SER A 289 8.15 -10.80 5.07
CA SER A 289 7.71 -9.92 6.15
C SER A 289 8.16 -8.47 5.92
N CYS A 290 9.37 -8.26 5.42
CA CYS A 290 9.89 -6.92 5.15
C CYS A 290 9.16 -6.23 3.99
N ALA A 291 8.82 -6.95 2.92
CA ALA A 291 8.02 -6.43 1.81
C ALA A 291 6.60 -6.07 2.25
N ALA A 292 5.98 -6.89 3.11
CA ALA A 292 4.69 -6.56 3.72
C ALA A 292 4.78 -5.29 4.57
N GLY A 293 5.86 -5.15 5.36
CA GLY A 293 6.12 -3.96 6.16
C GLY A 293 6.27 -2.68 5.35
N LEU A 294 7.02 -2.72 4.25
CA LEU A 294 7.15 -1.58 3.33
C LEU A 294 5.78 -1.17 2.76
N ALA A 295 5.00 -2.13 2.26
CA ALA A 295 3.67 -1.87 1.72
C ALA A 295 2.71 -1.25 2.75
N VAL A 296 2.86 -1.62 4.03
CA VAL A 296 2.10 -0.99 5.11
C VAL A 296 2.47 0.47 5.29
N LEU A 297 3.77 0.78 5.38
CA LEU A 297 4.24 2.16 5.55
C LEU A 297 3.81 3.03 4.35
N ASP A 298 4.00 2.53 3.14
CA ASP A 298 3.64 3.24 1.90
C ASP A 298 2.14 3.55 1.84
N ALA A 299 1.28 2.58 2.20
CA ALA A 299 -0.16 2.80 2.23
C ALA A 299 -0.58 3.80 3.32
N ILE A 300 0.04 3.77 4.50
CA ILE A 300 -0.24 4.77 5.55
C ILE A 300 0.06 6.19 5.07
N GLU A 301 1.19 6.40 4.37
CA GLU A 301 1.53 7.71 3.80
C GLU A 301 0.61 8.09 2.66
N HIS A 302 0.39 7.17 1.71
CA HIS A 302 -0.38 7.41 0.51
C HIS A 302 -1.84 7.80 0.81
N TYR A 303 -2.48 7.12 1.76
CA TYR A 303 -3.85 7.42 2.18
C TYR A 303 -3.93 8.41 3.35
N ASP A 304 -2.79 8.92 3.82
CA ASP A 304 -2.65 9.82 4.98
C ASP A 304 -3.45 9.33 6.21
N LEU A 305 -3.19 8.08 6.58
CA LEU A 305 -3.93 7.40 7.64
C LEU A 305 -3.56 7.91 9.03
N LEU A 306 -2.47 8.66 9.16
CA LEU A 306 -2.13 9.36 10.40
C LEU A 306 -3.19 10.42 10.73
N GLU A 307 -3.59 11.22 9.74
CA GLU A 307 -4.64 12.22 9.94
C GLU A 307 -6.02 11.58 10.06
N ASN A 308 -6.29 10.49 9.34
CA ASN A 308 -7.53 9.72 9.53
C ASN A 308 -7.63 9.17 10.96
N ALA A 309 -6.53 8.65 11.51
CA ALA A 309 -6.51 8.15 12.88
C ALA A 309 -6.82 9.25 13.90
N LYS A 310 -6.32 10.48 13.71
CA LYS A 310 -6.66 11.62 14.58
C LYS A 310 -8.13 12.00 14.48
N SER A 311 -8.61 12.22 13.26
CA SER A 311 -9.95 12.77 12.99
C SER A 311 -11.07 11.78 13.34
N VAL A 312 -10.99 10.55 12.82
CA VAL A 312 -11.97 9.49 13.11
C VAL A 312 -11.86 9.02 14.56
N GLY A 313 -10.65 9.02 15.13
CA GLY A 313 -10.42 8.75 16.54
C GLY A 313 -11.09 9.76 17.47
N ALA A 314 -10.98 11.06 17.16
CA ALA A 314 -11.68 12.11 17.88
C ALA A 314 -13.21 11.96 17.78
N TYR A 315 -13.71 11.64 16.59
CA TYR A 315 -15.14 11.40 16.36
C TYR A 315 -15.67 10.20 17.15
N LEU A 316 -14.97 9.06 17.13
CA LEU A 316 -15.33 7.89 17.94
C LEU A 316 -15.27 8.20 19.43
N SER A 317 -14.23 8.91 19.88
CA SER A 317 -14.08 9.28 21.29
C SER A 317 -15.22 10.19 21.77
N GLU A 318 -15.64 11.12 20.93
CA GLU A 318 -16.77 12.01 21.23
C GLU A 318 -18.10 11.25 21.24
N GLY A 319 -18.33 10.35 20.28
CA GLY A 319 -19.48 9.47 20.29
C GLY A 319 -19.59 8.61 21.55
N LEU A 320 -18.47 8.03 21.98
CA LEU A 320 -18.41 7.25 23.23
C LEU A 320 -18.69 8.10 24.47
N ARG A 321 -18.26 9.37 24.50
CA ARG A 321 -18.59 10.31 25.58
C ARG A 321 -20.08 10.65 25.59
N GLN A 322 -20.67 10.90 24.42
CA GLN A 322 -22.07 11.28 24.29
C GLN A 322 -23.05 10.12 24.52
N LEU A 323 -22.65 8.87 24.22
CA LEU A 323 -23.42 7.68 24.60
C LEU A 323 -23.74 7.67 26.10
N GLY A 324 -22.79 8.12 26.93
CA GLY A 324 -22.95 8.18 28.38
C GLY A 324 -23.35 6.83 28.98
N GLY A 325 -24.37 6.84 29.84
CA GLY A 325 -24.85 5.63 30.52
C GLY A 325 -23.77 5.03 31.42
N PRO A 326 -23.33 3.77 31.19
CA PRO A 326 -22.32 3.13 32.02
C PRO A 326 -20.90 3.69 31.79
N ILE A 327 -20.66 4.48 30.72
CA ILE A 327 -19.33 5.03 30.39
C ILE A 327 -19.03 6.25 31.27
N LYS A 328 -18.01 6.12 32.13
CA LYS A 328 -17.50 7.17 33.01
C LYS A 328 -16.45 8.05 32.34
N THR A 329 -15.51 7.45 31.61
CA THR A 329 -14.37 8.17 31.03
C THR A 329 -13.96 7.53 29.72
N VAL A 330 -13.66 8.36 28.73
CA VAL A 330 -13.05 7.94 27.46
C VAL A 330 -11.63 8.49 27.40
N ARG A 331 -10.66 7.63 27.08
CA ARG A 331 -9.24 7.97 27.05
C ARG A 331 -8.52 7.34 25.86
N GLY A 332 -7.34 7.89 25.54
CA GLY A 332 -6.49 7.44 24.44
C GLY A 332 -6.57 8.34 23.21
N PRO A 333 -5.45 8.55 22.48
CA PRO A 333 -5.40 9.34 21.26
C PRO A 333 -5.55 8.47 19.99
N GLY A 334 -5.85 9.13 18.88
CA GLY A 334 -5.99 8.49 17.58
C GLY A 334 -7.03 7.36 17.61
N LEU A 335 -6.71 6.23 17.00
CA LEU A 335 -7.57 5.04 16.99
C LEU A 335 -7.10 3.99 18.02
N MET A 336 -6.61 4.43 19.17
CA MET A 336 -6.39 3.58 20.35
C MET A 336 -7.18 4.15 21.52
N ILE A 337 -8.43 3.71 21.64
CA ILE A 337 -9.42 4.33 22.52
C ILE A 337 -9.90 3.32 23.57
N GLY A 338 -9.99 3.77 24.81
CA GLY A 338 -10.58 3.05 25.92
C GLY A 338 -11.83 3.77 26.44
N ALA A 339 -12.91 3.02 26.66
CA ALA A 339 -14.09 3.50 27.37
C ALA A 339 -14.19 2.77 28.72
N ILE A 340 -14.12 3.54 29.80
CA ILE A 340 -14.08 3.05 31.18
C ILE A 340 -15.47 3.12 31.76
N LEU A 341 -15.95 2.00 32.28
CA LEU A 341 -17.28 1.81 32.80
C LEU A 341 -17.32 1.91 34.33
N ASP A 342 -18.38 2.49 34.88
CA ASP A 342 -18.59 2.54 36.33
C ASP A 342 -18.92 1.15 36.92
N GLU A 343 -19.52 0.27 36.13
CA GLU A 343 -19.90 -1.09 36.52
C GLU A 343 -19.02 -2.17 35.85
N PRO A 344 -18.84 -3.35 36.49
CA PRO A 344 -17.99 -4.43 35.98
C PRO A 344 -18.65 -5.25 34.84
N ILE A 345 -19.26 -4.57 33.87
CA ILE A 345 -20.09 -5.16 32.80
C ILE A 345 -19.41 -5.16 31.41
N ALA A 346 -18.11 -4.81 31.32
CA ALA A 346 -17.43 -4.66 30.03
C ALA A 346 -17.46 -5.95 29.19
N ARG A 347 -17.29 -7.12 29.82
CA ARG A 347 -17.34 -8.42 29.13
C ARG A 347 -18.73 -8.78 28.61
N GLU A 348 -19.78 -8.36 29.32
CA GLU A 348 -21.16 -8.57 28.90
C GLU A 348 -21.48 -7.71 27.67
N ILE A 349 -21.07 -6.45 27.68
CA ILE A 349 -21.22 -5.53 26.53
C ILE A 349 -20.50 -6.10 25.31
N VAL A 350 -19.26 -6.60 25.45
CA VAL A 350 -18.53 -7.25 24.35
C VAL A 350 -19.31 -8.44 23.78
N SER A 351 -19.88 -9.29 24.64
CA SER A 351 -20.67 -10.44 24.20
C SER A 351 -21.91 -10.01 23.41
N LYS A 352 -22.68 -9.05 23.93
CA LYS A 352 -23.89 -8.53 23.28
C LYS A 352 -23.58 -7.79 21.97
N ALA A 353 -22.48 -7.01 21.94
CA ALA A 353 -22.00 -6.35 20.73
C ALA A 353 -21.64 -7.38 19.65
N PHE A 354 -21.00 -8.49 20.02
CA PHE A 354 -20.68 -9.57 19.09
C PHE A 354 -21.93 -10.21 18.49
N ASP A 355 -22.98 -10.44 19.29
CA ASP A 355 -24.26 -10.95 18.80
C ASP A 355 -24.91 -9.99 17.77
N LYS A 356 -24.68 -8.69 17.96
CA LYS A 356 -25.05 -7.59 17.06
C LYS A 356 -24.02 -7.30 15.96
N LYS A 357 -23.04 -8.20 15.77
CA LYS A 357 -22.03 -8.15 14.70
C LYS A 357 -20.97 -7.03 14.83
N LEU A 358 -20.68 -6.59 16.04
CA LEU A 358 -19.57 -5.68 16.35
C LEU A 358 -18.48 -6.42 17.13
N ILE A 359 -17.25 -6.42 16.62
CA ILE A 359 -16.09 -7.02 17.29
C ILE A 359 -15.32 -5.93 18.02
N ILE A 360 -15.32 -6.03 19.35
CA ILE A 360 -14.56 -5.22 20.29
C ILE A 360 -14.00 -6.14 21.38
N ASN A 361 -13.18 -5.63 22.29
CA ASN A 361 -12.75 -6.41 23.45
C ASN A 361 -12.81 -5.61 24.75
N ALA A 362 -12.72 -6.33 25.87
CA ALA A 362 -12.54 -5.77 27.19
C ALA A 362 -11.17 -6.20 27.73
N THR A 363 -10.39 -5.28 28.30
CA THR A 363 -9.08 -5.57 28.89
C THR A 363 -9.20 -6.05 30.34
N ASP A 364 -10.26 -5.62 31.02
CA ASP A 364 -10.66 -6.04 32.36
C ASP A 364 -12.19 -6.03 32.49
N GLU A 365 -12.74 -5.91 33.70
CA GLU A 365 -14.18 -5.90 33.96
C GLU A 365 -14.85 -4.53 33.69
N HIS A 366 -14.06 -3.47 33.64
CA HIS A 366 -14.53 -2.08 33.51
C HIS A 366 -14.10 -1.42 32.21
N SER A 367 -13.13 -1.96 31.48
CA SER A 367 -12.50 -1.25 30.35
C SER A 367 -12.84 -1.92 29.03
N LEU A 368 -13.59 -1.21 28.17
CA LEU A 368 -13.74 -1.53 26.74
C LEU A 368 -12.58 -0.92 25.97
N ARG A 369 -12.06 -1.64 24.97
CA ARG A 369 -10.99 -1.16 24.09
C ARG A 369 -11.40 -1.23 22.63
N PHE A 370 -11.05 -0.17 21.92
CA PHE A 370 -11.25 0.02 20.49
C PHE A 370 -9.90 0.32 19.85
N VAL A 371 -9.47 -0.58 18.96
CA VAL A 371 -8.24 -0.48 18.17
C VAL A 371 -8.51 -0.89 16.72
N PRO A 372 -9.44 -0.17 16.03
CA PRO A 372 -9.93 -0.52 14.70
C PRO A 372 -8.86 -0.39 13.61
N PRO A 373 -9.09 -0.82 12.37
CA PRO A 373 -8.24 -0.40 11.27
C PRO A 373 -8.11 1.13 11.16
N LEU A 374 -6.96 1.62 10.71
CA LEU A 374 -6.70 3.04 10.49
C LEU A 374 -7.52 3.62 9.32
N ILE A 375 -8.10 2.75 8.49
CA ILE A 375 -9.02 3.11 7.40
C ILE A 375 -10.49 3.19 7.86
N LEU A 376 -10.77 3.13 9.17
CA LEU A 376 -12.12 3.27 9.70
C LEU A 376 -12.76 4.58 9.24
N THR A 377 -14.03 4.51 8.87
CA THR A 377 -14.81 5.67 8.39
C THR A 377 -15.78 6.19 9.45
N TYR A 378 -16.24 7.43 9.30
CA TYR A 378 -17.29 7.99 10.17
C TYR A 378 -18.57 7.16 10.16
N ALA A 379 -19.00 6.66 8.99
CA ALA A 379 -20.21 5.82 8.88
C ALA A 379 -20.08 4.50 9.66
N GLN A 380 -18.89 3.89 9.67
CA GLN A 380 -18.62 2.70 10.48
C GLN A 380 -18.56 3.04 11.97
N VAL A 381 -18.07 4.23 12.34
CA VAL A 381 -18.17 4.71 13.72
C VAL A 381 -19.64 4.87 14.13
N ASP A 382 -20.47 5.48 13.30
CA ASP A 382 -21.91 5.65 13.56
C ASP A 382 -22.61 4.30 13.75
N GLN A 383 -22.30 3.33 12.88
CA GLN A 383 -22.78 1.95 13.01
C GLN A 383 -22.38 1.33 14.35
N ALA A 384 -21.11 1.47 14.75
CA ALA A 384 -20.62 0.95 16.02
C ALA A 384 -21.29 1.61 17.22
N LEU A 385 -21.44 2.94 17.20
CA LEU A 385 -22.12 3.70 18.26
C LEU A 385 -23.59 3.33 18.37
N ALA A 386 -24.28 3.10 17.24
CA ALA A 386 -25.66 2.63 17.23
C ALA A 386 -25.80 1.24 17.88
N ILE A 387 -24.88 0.32 17.57
CA ILE A 387 -24.85 -1.02 18.21
C ILE A 387 -24.58 -0.90 19.71
N LEU A 388 -23.63 -0.06 20.11
CA LEU A 388 -23.31 0.15 21.53
C LEU A 388 -24.49 0.79 22.27
N ALA A 389 -25.19 1.75 21.64
CA ALA A 389 -26.39 2.37 22.20
C ALA A 389 -27.48 1.34 22.50
N ASP A 390 -27.76 0.44 21.55
CA ASP A 390 -28.72 -0.66 21.70
C ASP A 390 -28.29 -1.61 22.83
N VAL A 391 -27.02 -2.05 22.82
CA VAL A 391 -26.47 -2.97 23.82
C VAL A 391 -26.50 -2.39 25.24
N MET A 392 -26.24 -1.09 25.37
CA MET A 392 -26.23 -0.37 26.65
C MET A 392 -27.61 0.21 27.02
N ASN A 393 -28.61 0.08 26.15
CA ASN A 393 -29.95 0.65 26.30
C ASN A 393 -29.94 2.18 26.56
N VAL A 394 -29.20 2.90 25.70
CA VAL A 394 -29.10 4.38 25.70
C VAL A 394 -29.43 4.94 24.30
N ASN A 395 -29.53 6.26 24.18
CA ASN A 395 -29.80 6.90 22.90
C ASN A 395 -28.55 6.94 22.01
N VAL A 396 -28.75 6.82 20.70
CA VAL A 396 -27.68 7.02 19.71
C VAL A 396 -27.26 8.50 19.73
N PRO A 397 -25.96 8.81 19.83
CA PRO A 397 -25.48 10.19 19.82
C PRO A 397 -25.68 10.83 18.44
N VAL A 398 -25.91 12.15 18.42
CA VAL A 398 -25.97 12.94 17.18
C VAL A 398 -24.65 13.65 17.01
N LEU A 399 -23.78 13.09 16.18
CA LEU A 399 -22.47 13.64 15.91
C LEU A 399 -22.48 14.47 14.63
N THR A 400 -21.68 15.51 14.60
CA THR A 400 -21.35 16.23 13.36
C THR A 400 -19.97 15.79 12.94
N PRO A 401 -19.79 15.23 11.73
CA PRO A 401 -18.47 14.92 11.22
C PRO A 401 -17.61 16.18 11.28
N HIS A 402 -16.39 16.09 11.82
CA HIS A 402 -15.39 17.12 11.55
C HIS A 402 -15.26 17.21 10.04
N ALA A 403 -15.21 18.45 9.51
CA ALA A 403 -15.20 18.74 8.07
C ALA A 403 -14.42 17.64 7.35
N SER A 404 -15.12 16.85 6.54
CA SER A 404 -14.50 15.75 5.84
C SER A 404 -13.30 16.32 5.10
N ARG A 405 -12.15 15.66 5.25
CA ARG A 405 -11.09 15.93 4.31
C ARG A 405 -11.67 15.68 2.91
N PRO A 406 -11.40 16.53 1.91
CA PRO A 406 -11.37 16.00 0.56
C PRO A 406 -10.46 14.76 0.62
N THR A 407 -10.99 13.60 0.26
CA THR A 407 -10.18 12.43 -0.08
C THR A 407 -8.95 12.94 -0.83
N PRO A 408 -7.70 12.62 -0.45
CA PRO A 408 -6.56 13.07 -1.24
C PRO A 408 -6.87 12.76 -2.71
N LYS A 409 -7.04 13.83 -3.50
CA LYS A 409 -7.20 13.76 -4.96
C LYS A 409 -5.83 13.39 -5.52
N ALA A 410 -5.36 12.17 -5.29
CA ALA A 410 -4.95 11.43 -6.46
C ALA A 410 -6.27 11.03 -7.11
N PRO A 411 -6.51 11.30 -8.41
CA PRO A 411 -7.65 10.67 -9.04
C PRO A 411 -7.50 9.19 -8.73
N ALA A 412 -8.48 8.63 -8.01
CA ALA A 412 -8.72 7.19 -8.10
C ALA A 412 -8.67 6.90 -9.60
N TYR A 413 -7.95 5.87 -10.00
CA TYR A 413 -7.93 5.46 -11.39
C TYR A 413 -9.40 5.23 -11.80
N HIS A 414 -10.03 6.25 -12.37
CA HIS A 414 -11.47 6.29 -12.68
C HIS A 414 -11.56 6.36 -14.18
N ASP A 415 -11.28 7.52 -14.76
CA ASP A 415 -11.17 7.66 -16.21
C ASP A 415 -9.73 7.89 -16.63
N ILE A 416 -9.31 7.18 -17.66
CA ILE A 416 -8.01 7.34 -18.31
C ILE A 416 -8.28 7.75 -19.76
N LEU A 417 -8.58 9.02 -19.96
CA LEU A 417 -8.95 9.60 -21.25
C LEU A 417 -7.72 10.09 -22.04
N ALA A 418 -6.64 10.43 -21.32
CA ALA A 418 -5.39 10.93 -21.84
C ALA A 418 -4.22 10.54 -20.90
N VAL A 419 -2.98 10.70 -21.36
CA VAL A 419 -1.79 10.51 -20.50
C VAL A 419 -1.79 11.47 -19.30
N GLY A 420 -2.43 12.64 -19.46
CA GLY A 420 -2.54 13.65 -18.40
C GLY A 420 -3.37 13.23 -17.19
N ASP A 421 -4.23 12.22 -17.31
CA ASP A 421 -5.10 11.76 -16.22
C ASP A 421 -4.36 10.93 -15.17
N LEU A 422 -3.15 10.46 -15.50
CA LEU A 422 -2.25 9.75 -14.61
C LEU A 422 -1.21 10.71 -14.03
N SER A 423 -0.96 10.68 -12.72
CA SER A 423 0.21 11.34 -12.10
C SER A 423 1.53 10.63 -12.48
N ASP A 424 2.68 11.28 -12.23
CA ASP A 424 3.99 10.68 -12.57
C ASP A 424 4.21 9.37 -11.81
N ALA A 425 3.82 9.33 -10.52
CA ALA A 425 3.86 8.11 -9.71
C ALA A 425 2.93 7.01 -10.25
N GLN A 426 1.75 7.38 -10.76
CA GLN A 426 0.83 6.41 -11.37
C GLN A 426 1.35 5.89 -12.72
N LEU A 427 2.06 6.71 -13.50
CA LEU A 427 2.72 6.24 -14.72
C LEU A 427 3.80 5.20 -14.40
N GLU A 428 4.63 5.45 -13.39
CA GLU A 428 5.64 4.48 -12.92
C GLU A 428 4.99 3.20 -12.38
N GLU A 429 3.94 3.33 -11.57
CA GLU A 429 3.19 2.20 -11.01
C GLU A 429 2.59 1.30 -12.09
N VAL A 430 1.97 1.88 -13.13
CA VAL A 430 1.40 1.11 -14.25
C VAL A 430 2.51 0.34 -14.99
N LEU A 431 3.66 0.97 -15.24
CA LEU A 431 4.79 0.35 -15.95
C LEU A 431 5.43 -0.78 -15.14
N ASP A 432 5.65 -0.58 -13.84
CA ASP A 432 6.19 -1.59 -12.92
C ASP A 432 5.24 -2.79 -12.81
N LEU A 433 3.93 -2.53 -12.65
CA LEU A 433 2.92 -3.58 -12.61
C LEU A 433 2.85 -4.33 -13.94
N ALA A 434 2.95 -3.66 -15.08
CA ALA A 434 2.96 -4.29 -16.40
C ALA A 434 4.16 -5.22 -16.57
N SER A 435 5.36 -4.76 -16.21
CA SER A 435 6.59 -5.56 -16.20
C SER A 435 6.45 -6.82 -15.34
N PHE A 436 5.93 -6.66 -14.12
CA PHE A 436 5.63 -7.77 -13.23
C PHE A 436 4.64 -8.77 -13.85
N LEU A 437 3.53 -8.30 -14.42
CA LEU A 437 2.51 -9.16 -15.02
C LEU A 437 3.05 -9.92 -16.26
N LYS A 438 4.01 -9.36 -16.99
CA LYS A 438 4.73 -10.05 -18.08
C LYS A 438 5.60 -11.18 -17.57
N GLN A 439 6.45 -10.90 -16.60
CA GLN A 439 7.33 -11.90 -15.99
C GLN A 439 6.51 -13.03 -15.36
N ARG A 440 5.46 -12.67 -14.62
CA ARG A 440 4.56 -13.64 -13.97
C ARG A 440 3.87 -14.56 -14.98
N ARG A 441 3.37 -14.03 -16.10
CA ARG A 441 2.74 -14.84 -17.16
C ARG A 441 3.67 -15.95 -17.66
N LYS A 442 4.98 -15.72 -17.65
CA LYS A 442 6.01 -16.73 -18.03
C LYS A 442 6.28 -17.74 -16.90
N LEU A 443 6.32 -17.29 -15.64
CA LEU A 443 6.83 -18.07 -14.51
C LEU A 443 5.76 -18.79 -13.68
N ALA A 444 4.56 -18.23 -13.55
CA ALA A 444 3.50 -18.73 -12.68
C ALA A 444 2.11 -18.36 -13.25
N PRO A 445 1.54 -19.19 -14.15
CA PRO A 445 0.32 -18.88 -14.88
C PRO A 445 -0.97 -18.94 -14.04
N SER A 446 -0.88 -19.14 -12.71
CA SER A 446 -2.07 -19.14 -11.84
C SER A 446 -2.66 -17.74 -11.68
N VAL A 447 -3.99 -17.68 -11.65
CA VAL A 447 -4.75 -16.45 -11.89
C VAL A 447 -4.69 -15.51 -10.69
N ILE A 448 -4.27 -14.26 -10.93
CA ILE A 448 -4.71 -13.12 -10.12
C ILE A 448 -5.94 -12.60 -10.87
N THR A 449 -7.09 -12.57 -10.20
CA THR A 449 -8.37 -12.24 -10.83
C THR A 449 -8.91 -10.88 -10.36
N PRO A 450 -8.20 -9.75 -10.59
CA PRO A 450 -8.66 -8.47 -10.09
C PRO A 450 -9.97 -7.99 -10.74
N VAL A 451 -10.32 -8.53 -11.92
CA VAL A 451 -11.59 -8.22 -12.59
C VAL A 451 -12.53 -9.44 -12.60
N GLU A 452 -12.39 -10.36 -11.62
CA GLU A 452 -13.21 -11.57 -11.53
C GLU A 452 -14.71 -11.28 -11.58
N GLY A 453 -15.42 -11.93 -12.50
CA GLY A 453 -16.86 -11.81 -12.62
C GLY A 453 -17.36 -10.43 -13.09
N ARG A 454 -16.46 -9.50 -13.44
CA ARG A 454 -16.82 -8.16 -13.95
C ARG A 454 -16.93 -8.18 -15.47
N SER A 455 -17.95 -7.49 -16.00
CA SER A 455 -18.14 -7.28 -17.43
C SER A 455 -17.47 -5.98 -17.87
N VAL A 456 -16.71 -6.00 -18.97
CA VAL A 456 -16.03 -4.81 -19.51
C VAL A 456 -16.46 -4.61 -20.96
N ALA A 457 -17.04 -3.45 -21.27
CA ALA A 457 -17.46 -3.10 -22.62
C ALA A 457 -16.25 -2.62 -23.44
N LEU A 458 -16.04 -3.19 -24.63
CA LEU A 458 -15.03 -2.77 -25.59
C LEU A 458 -15.74 -2.09 -26.77
N VAL A 459 -15.82 -0.75 -26.73
CA VAL A 459 -16.55 0.10 -27.69
C VAL A 459 -15.62 0.55 -28.82
N PHE A 460 -15.81 0.03 -30.04
CA PHE A 460 -14.87 0.23 -31.15
C PHE A 460 -15.55 0.79 -32.40
N GLU A 461 -15.36 2.08 -32.67
CA GLU A 461 -15.76 2.67 -33.95
C GLU A 461 -14.71 2.43 -35.06
N LYS A 462 -13.45 2.25 -34.68
CA LYS A 462 -12.34 1.90 -35.58
C LYS A 462 -11.83 0.50 -35.26
N PRO A 463 -11.90 -0.45 -36.20
CA PRO A 463 -11.48 -1.82 -35.95
C PRO A 463 -9.97 -1.89 -35.69
N SER A 464 -9.55 -2.71 -34.74
CA SER A 464 -8.14 -2.98 -34.45
C SER A 464 -7.99 -4.40 -33.94
N LEU A 465 -7.29 -5.26 -34.69
CA LEU A 465 -7.03 -6.63 -34.27
C LEU A 465 -6.21 -6.66 -32.97
N ARG A 466 -5.08 -5.94 -32.93
CA ARG A 466 -4.17 -5.94 -31.77
C ARG A 466 -4.85 -5.41 -30.52
N THR A 467 -5.43 -4.20 -30.58
CA THR A 467 -6.05 -3.56 -29.41
C THR A 467 -7.20 -4.40 -28.87
N ARG A 468 -8.06 -4.94 -29.74
CA ARG A 468 -9.18 -5.79 -29.34
C ARG A 468 -8.68 -7.07 -28.67
N VAL A 469 -7.82 -7.82 -29.34
CA VAL A 469 -7.38 -9.14 -28.86
C VAL A 469 -6.56 -9.00 -27.58
N SER A 470 -5.72 -7.97 -27.45
CA SER A 470 -4.94 -7.75 -26.23
C SER A 470 -5.84 -7.39 -25.03
N PHE A 471 -6.86 -6.54 -25.22
CA PHE A 471 -7.81 -6.23 -24.15
C PHE A 471 -8.69 -7.43 -23.79
N GLU A 472 -9.26 -8.12 -24.78
CA GLU A 472 -10.06 -9.33 -24.54
C GLU A 472 -9.25 -10.37 -23.76
N THR A 473 -7.99 -10.57 -24.14
CA THR A 473 -7.06 -11.48 -23.46
C THR A 473 -6.73 -10.99 -22.05
N ALA A 474 -6.44 -9.70 -21.88
CA ALA A 474 -6.16 -9.10 -20.57
C ALA A 474 -7.34 -9.31 -19.61
N ILE A 475 -8.55 -8.96 -20.03
CA ILE A 475 -9.78 -9.09 -19.23
C ILE A 475 -10.00 -10.55 -18.84
N ARG A 476 -9.87 -11.49 -19.78
CA ARG A 476 -10.03 -12.93 -19.53
C ARG A 476 -8.97 -13.47 -18.57
N GLU A 477 -7.70 -13.12 -18.77
CA GLU A 477 -6.59 -13.54 -17.91
C GLU A 477 -6.69 -12.92 -16.49
N LEU A 478 -7.45 -11.84 -16.33
CA LEU A 478 -7.76 -11.22 -15.03
C LEU A 478 -9.14 -11.65 -14.45
N GLY A 479 -9.80 -12.65 -15.06
CA GLY A 479 -11.04 -13.26 -14.54
C GLY A 479 -12.35 -12.62 -14.98
N GLY A 480 -12.33 -11.63 -15.87
CA GLY A 480 -13.52 -10.89 -16.31
C GLY A 480 -14.14 -11.38 -17.62
N HIS A 481 -15.15 -10.64 -18.06
CA HIS A 481 -15.92 -10.90 -19.26
C HIS A 481 -15.86 -9.71 -20.23
N PRO A 482 -15.10 -9.79 -21.34
CA PRO A 482 -15.10 -8.74 -22.35
C PRO A 482 -16.37 -8.82 -23.20
N ILE A 483 -16.99 -7.67 -23.45
CA ILE A 483 -18.13 -7.50 -24.35
C ILE A 483 -17.70 -6.60 -25.50
N TYR A 484 -17.41 -7.19 -26.66
CA TYR A 484 -16.98 -6.44 -27.84
C TYR A 484 -18.18 -5.84 -28.59
N LEU A 485 -18.10 -4.54 -28.86
CA LEU A 485 -19.12 -3.77 -29.55
C LEU A 485 -18.45 -3.02 -30.71
N SER A 486 -18.78 -3.42 -31.94
CA SER A 486 -18.25 -2.77 -33.15
C SER A 486 -19.05 -1.53 -33.54
N LYS A 487 -18.53 -0.73 -34.48
CA LYS A 487 -19.23 0.42 -35.05
C LYS A 487 -20.66 0.09 -35.51
N ALA A 488 -20.84 -1.09 -36.13
CA ALA A 488 -22.13 -1.53 -36.63
C ALA A 488 -23.09 -1.95 -35.51
N ASP A 489 -22.56 -2.47 -34.40
CA ASP A 489 -23.36 -2.85 -33.23
C ASP A 489 -23.85 -1.62 -32.47
N ILE A 490 -22.95 -0.63 -32.29
CA ILE A 490 -23.21 0.56 -31.46
C ILE A 490 -24.05 1.59 -32.24
N GLY A 491 -23.69 1.87 -33.49
CA GLY A 491 -24.33 2.95 -34.26
C GLY A 491 -24.31 4.30 -33.54
N MET A 492 -23.19 4.65 -32.89
CA MET A 492 -23.08 5.86 -32.08
C MET A 492 -23.39 7.10 -32.93
N ASN A 493 -24.27 7.97 -32.41
CA ASN A 493 -24.73 9.20 -33.04
C ASN A 493 -25.39 9.03 -34.42
N THR A 494 -25.70 7.80 -34.84
CA THR A 494 -26.40 7.48 -36.09
C THR A 494 -27.67 6.67 -35.86
N ARG A 495 -27.67 5.82 -34.84
CA ARG A 495 -28.81 5.02 -34.37
C ARG A 495 -29.18 5.36 -32.93
N GLU A 496 -28.19 5.42 -32.04
CA GLU A 496 -28.35 5.76 -30.61
C GLU A 496 -27.41 6.90 -30.23
N SER A 497 -27.83 7.77 -29.31
CA SER A 497 -26.98 8.87 -28.85
C SER A 497 -25.84 8.34 -27.98
N ALA A 498 -24.67 9.00 -28.01
CA ALA A 498 -23.56 8.64 -27.13
C ALA A 498 -23.94 8.64 -25.64
N ARG A 499 -24.85 9.54 -25.23
CA ARG A 499 -25.40 9.60 -23.86
C ARG A 499 -26.19 8.34 -23.50
N ASP A 500 -27.07 7.87 -24.39
CA ASP A 500 -27.87 6.67 -24.12
C ASP A 500 -26.98 5.42 -24.07
N ILE A 501 -26.01 5.34 -24.98
CA ILE A 501 -25.01 4.28 -25.00
C ILE A 501 -24.22 4.25 -23.69
N ALA A 502 -23.66 5.39 -23.25
CA ALA A 502 -22.95 5.51 -21.99
C ALA A 502 -23.80 5.07 -20.80
N SER A 503 -25.01 5.62 -20.67
CA SER A 503 -25.93 5.37 -19.55
C SER A 503 -26.35 3.91 -19.42
N ASN A 504 -26.48 3.22 -20.55
CA ASN A 504 -26.86 1.80 -20.60
C ASN A 504 -25.67 0.90 -20.31
N LEU A 505 -24.52 1.15 -20.95
CA LEU A 505 -23.30 0.35 -20.72
C LEU A 505 -22.85 0.43 -19.26
N ALA A 506 -22.92 1.62 -18.67
CA ALA A 506 -22.62 1.86 -17.25
C ALA A 506 -23.48 1.02 -16.29
N ARG A 507 -24.75 0.74 -16.64
CA ARG A 507 -25.63 -0.13 -15.84
C ARG A 507 -25.38 -1.63 -16.00
N TRP A 508 -24.70 -2.04 -17.07
CA TRP A 508 -24.51 -3.45 -17.42
C TRP A 508 -23.07 -3.93 -17.25
N CYS A 509 -22.12 -3.02 -17.35
CA CYS A 509 -20.69 -3.27 -17.33
C CYS A 509 -20.06 -2.52 -16.17
N SER A 510 -18.94 -3.03 -15.66
CA SER A 510 -18.15 -2.41 -14.59
C SER A 510 -17.12 -1.41 -15.11
N MET A 511 -16.92 -1.34 -16.43
CA MET A 511 -15.96 -0.45 -17.10
C MET A 511 -16.25 -0.39 -18.61
N ILE A 512 -15.89 0.72 -19.23
CA ILE A 512 -15.89 0.93 -20.67
C ILE A 512 -14.44 1.18 -21.15
N VAL A 513 -14.00 0.43 -22.16
CA VAL A 513 -12.78 0.71 -22.92
C VAL A 513 -13.22 1.14 -24.31
N ALA A 514 -12.86 2.35 -24.71
CA ALA A 514 -13.38 2.97 -25.91
C ALA A 514 -12.27 3.34 -26.90
N ARG A 515 -12.48 2.96 -28.16
CA ARG A 515 -11.65 3.31 -29.32
C ARG A 515 -12.53 4.05 -30.32
N LEU A 516 -12.53 5.37 -30.24
CA LEU A 516 -13.45 6.26 -30.95
C LEU A 516 -12.70 7.10 -31.98
N TYR A 517 -13.45 7.77 -32.86
CA TYR A 517 -12.85 8.77 -33.75
C TYR A 517 -12.49 10.05 -32.99
N TRP A 518 -13.41 10.55 -32.15
CA TRP A 518 -13.31 11.88 -31.56
C TRP A 518 -13.15 11.85 -30.03
N GLN A 519 -12.22 12.64 -29.51
CA GLN A 519 -11.95 12.79 -28.08
C GLN A 519 -13.18 13.32 -27.34
N LYS A 520 -13.93 14.24 -27.95
CA LYS A 520 -15.17 14.78 -27.38
C LYS A 520 -16.23 13.70 -27.10
N ASP A 521 -16.28 12.65 -27.93
CA ASP A 521 -17.27 11.58 -27.77
C ASP A 521 -16.84 10.66 -26.61
N LEU A 522 -15.53 10.48 -26.44
CA LEU A 522 -14.94 9.77 -25.31
C LEU A 522 -15.18 10.53 -23.99
N GLU A 523 -14.94 11.83 -23.98
CA GLU A 523 -15.20 12.71 -22.82
C GLU A 523 -16.68 12.68 -22.44
N LEU A 524 -17.57 12.71 -23.43
CA LEU A 524 -19.01 12.57 -23.20
C LEU A 524 -19.38 11.19 -22.63
N LEU A 525 -18.73 10.10 -23.08
CA LEU A 525 -18.94 8.79 -22.46
C LEU A 525 -18.54 8.81 -20.98
N ALA A 526 -17.36 9.37 -20.66
CA ALA A 526 -16.83 9.44 -19.30
C ALA A 526 -17.64 10.37 -18.38
N GLU A 527 -18.15 11.48 -18.90
CA GLU A 527 -19.02 12.39 -18.14
C GLU A 527 -20.34 11.71 -17.72
N ILE A 528 -20.88 10.84 -18.58
CA ILE A 528 -22.20 10.23 -18.40
C ILE A 528 -22.13 8.87 -17.71
N ALA A 529 -21.09 8.08 -17.97
CA ALA A 529 -20.92 6.77 -17.35
C ALA A 529 -20.58 6.93 -15.87
N ASP A 530 -21.29 6.21 -14.99
CA ASP A 530 -20.93 6.11 -13.56
C ASP A 530 -19.90 4.99 -13.31
N VAL A 531 -19.28 4.50 -14.38
CA VAL A 531 -18.21 3.50 -14.37
C VAL A 531 -16.98 4.01 -15.12
N PRO A 532 -15.77 3.56 -14.75
CA PRO A 532 -14.53 3.90 -15.42
C PRO A 532 -14.53 3.82 -16.96
N VAL A 533 -13.95 4.83 -17.61
CA VAL A 533 -13.72 4.88 -19.07
C VAL A 533 -12.23 4.95 -19.40
N ILE A 534 -11.76 4.03 -20.24
CA ILE A 534 -10.35 3.97 -20.71
C ILE A 534 -10.28 4.30 -22.21
N ASN A 535 -9.40 5.24 -22.56
CA ASN A 535 -9.06 5.59 -23.94
C ASN A 535 -8.13 4.54 -24.57
N ALA A 536 -8.69 3.73 -25.48
CA ALA A 536 -7.93 2.80 -26.30
C ALA A 536 -7.48 3.39 -27.65
N LEU A 537 -7.96 4.57 -28.04
CA LEU A 537 -7.44 5.52 -29.03
C LEU A 537 -8.53 6.54 -29.38
N THR A 538 -8.11 7.80 -29.62
CA THR A 538 -8.86 8.88 -30.28
C THR A 538 -7.96 9.58 -31.32
N GLU A 539 -8.48 10.53 -32.09
CA GLU A 539 -7.69 11.46 -32.92
C GLU A 539 -6.67 12.28 -32.10
N MET A 540 -6.93 12.48 -30.81
CA MET A 540 -6.05 13.26 -29.93
C MET A 540 -4.95 12.41 -29.30
N GLU A 541 -5.27 11.26 -28.69
CA GLU A 541 -4.31 10.49 -27.88
C GLU A 541 -4.48 8.98 -27.99
N HIS A 542 -3.38 8.26 -27.77
CA HIS A 542 -3.34 6.80 -27.67
C HIS A 542 -2.57 6.35 -26.40
N PRO A 543 -3.09 6.60 -25.18
CA PRO A 543 -2.34 6.40 -23.93
C PRO A 543 -1.93 4.92 -23.71
N CYS A 544 -2.79 3.96 -24.07
CA CYS A 544 -2.44 2.54 -23.97
C CYS A 544 -1.28 2.12 -24.90
N GLN A 545 -1.08 2.81 -26.03
CA GLN A 545 0.08 2.56 -26.89
C GLN A 545 1.35 3.11 -26.26
N ALA A 546 1.31 4.35 -25.75
CA ALA A 546 2.45 4.96 -25.08
C ALA A 546 2.93 4.13 -23.87
N LEU A 547 2.02 3.55 -23.07
CA LEU A 547 2.40 2.65 -21.98
C LEU A 547 3.14 1.41 -22.49
N ALA A 548 2.66 0.79 -23.57
CA ALA A 548 3.33 -0.36 -24.18
C ALA A 548 4.72 0.02 -24.73
N ASP A 549 4.84 1.23 -25.31
CA ASP A 549 6.08 1.76 -25.86
C ASP A 549 7.12 1.97 -24.77
N MET A 550 6.75 2.67 -23.69
CA MET A 550 7.64 2.93 -22.56
C MET A 550 8.04 1.65 -21.85
N MET A 551 7.13 0.67 -21.74
CA MET A 551 7.47 -0.67 -21.23
C MET A 551 8.54 -1.36 -22.09
N THR A 552 8.44 -1.29 -23.43
CA THR A 552 9.46 -1.85 -24.33
C THR A 552 10.79 -1.12 -24.22
N VAL A 553 10.78 0.20 -24.04
CA VAL A 553 11.98 1.00 -23.80
C VAL A 553 12.65 0.57 -22.50
N GLN A 554 11.91 0.45 -21.40
CA GLN A 554 12.42 0.00 -20.11
C GLN A 554 12.93 -1.45 -20.13
N GLU A 555 12.28 -2.33 -20.90
CA GLU A 555 12.74 -3.71 -21.08
C GLU A 555 14.06 -3.78 -21.85
N SER A 556 14.29 -2.84 -22.78
CA SER A 556 15.48 -2.82 -23.62
C SER A 556 16.69 -2.13 -22.95
N PHE A 557 16.44 -1.10 -22.13
CA PHE A 557 17.49 -0.24 -21.57
C PHE A 557 17.46 -0.09 -20.04
N GLY A 558 16.56 -0.78 -19.35
CA GLY A 558 16.38 -0.61 -17.90
C GLY A 558 15.83 0.77 -17.55
N GLN A 559 16.35 1.36 -16.47
CA GLN A 559 15.92 2.67 -15.96
C GLN A 559 16.72 3.84 -16.52
N ASP A 560 17.62 3.59 -17.47
CA ASP A 560 18.45 4.62 -18.09
C ASP A 560 17.57 5.59 -18.89
N LYS A 561 17.74 6.89 -18.63
CA LYS A 561 16.99 7.97 -19.29
C LYS A 561 17.58 8.26 -20.68
N ILE A 562 17.33 7.36 -21.61
CA ILE A 562 17.83 7.41 -22.98
C ILE A 562 17.04 8.40 -23.85
N LYS A 563 17.66 8.89 -24.92
CA LYS A 563 16.98 9.74 -25.92
C LYS A 563 16.09 8.89 -26.84
N ILE A 564 14.84 9.31 -26.97
CA ILE A 564 13.84 8.77 -27.89
C ILE A 564 13.66 9.76 -29.05
N ALA A 565 13.86 9.30 -30.28
CA ALA A 565 13.63 10.07 -31.50
C ALA A 565 12.42 9.49 -32.24
N TYR A 566 11.38 10.31 -32.42
CA TYR A 566 10.21 9.98 -33.22
C TYR A 566 10.31 10.68 -34.57
N ILE A 567 10.21 9.94 -35.67
CA ILE A 567 10.28 10.44 -37.03
C ILE A 567 8.86 10.50 -37.60
N GLY A 568 8.45 11.65 -38.10
CA GLY A 568 7.10 11.87 -38.63
C GLY A 568 6.40 13.05 -37.98
N ASP A 569 5.08 12.95 -37.80
CA ASP A 569 4.22 14.05 -37.38
C ASP A 569 3.82 14.02 -35.89
N GLY A 570 3.24 15.13 -35.47
CA GLY A 570 2.57 15.33 -34.19
C GLY A 570 1.18 14.67 -34.11
N ASN A 571 1.07 13.40 -34.47
CA ASN A 571 -0.17 12.64 -34.35
C ASN A 571 -0.47 12.20 -32.90
N ASN A 572 -1.57 11.47 -32.71
CA ASN A 572 -1.99 10.93 -31.42
C ASN A 572 -0.96 9.99 -30.75
N VAL A 573 -0.20 9.21 -31.51
CA VAL A 573 0.84 8.31 -31.00
C VAL A 573 2.03 9.12 -30.50
N SER A 574 2.58 10.03 -31.31
CA SER A 574 3.71 10.86 -30.89
C SER A 574 3.35 11.79 -29.75
N ARG A 575 2.11 12.31 -29.71
CA ARG A 575 1.60 13.12 -28.59
C ARG A 575 1.61 12.34 -27.28
N SER A 576 0.98 11.16 -27.23
CA SER A 576 0.94 10.38 -25.99
C SER A 576 2.32 9.89 -25.58
N LEU A 577 3.17 9.48 -26.53
CA LEU A 577 4.55 9.07 -26.25
C LEU A 577 5.37 10.24 -25.71
N ALA A 578 5.30 11.43 -26.32
CA ALA A 578 6.01 12.61 -25.86
C ALA A 578 5.58 13.05 -24.46
N LYS A 579 4.26 13.11 -24.20
CA LYS A 579 3.73 13.41 -22.86
C LYS A 579 4.23 12.43 -21.80
N MET A 580 4.26 11.14 -22.11
CA MET A 580 4.68 10.12 -21.16
C MET A 580 6.19 10.12 -20.94
N ALA A 581 6.97 10.12 -22.02
CA ALA A 581 8.43 10.09 -21.98
C ALA A 581 9.00 11.29 -21.22
N THR A 582 8.55 12.51 -21.55
CA THR A 582 9.06 13.73 -20.92
C THR A 582 8.73 13.80 -19.42
N ARG A 583 7.52 13.39 -19.03
CA ARG A 583 7.11 13.31 -17.61
C ARG A 583 7.90 12.26 -16.82
N LEU A 584 8.25 11.14 -17.46
CA LEU A 584 9.13 10.12 -16.90
C LEU A 584 10.63 10.48 -17.00
N GLY A 585 10.96 11.68 -17.47
CA GLY A 585 12.32 12.20 -17.55
C GLY A 585 13.18 11.68 -18.72
N TYR A 586 12.57 11.07 -19.74
CA TYR A 586 13.26 10.66 -20.96
C TYR A 586 13.41 11.84 -21.93
N PRO A 587 14.62 12.15 -22.42
CA PRO A 587 14.80 13.11 -23.50
C PRO A 587 14.02 12.67 -24.75
N MET A 588 13.11 13.52 -25.23
CA MET A 588 12.27 13.22 -26.39
C MET A 588 12.54 14.21 -27.52
N THR A 589 12.67 13.70 -28.74
CA THR A 589 12.77 14.51 -29.95
C THR A 589 11.77 14.03 -30.99
N ILE A 590 10.98 14.95 -31.57
CA ILE A 590 10.19 14.67 -32.78
C ILE A 590 10.93 15.33 -33.95
N CYS A 591 11.27 14.53 -34.95
CA CYS A 591 11.89 14.98 -36.19
C CYS A 591 10.89 14.86 -37.34
N GLY A 592 10.50 16.00 -37.89
CA GLY A 592 9.45 16.07 -38.90
C GLY A 592 9.24 17.46 -39.47
N PRO A 593 8.46 17.58 -40.55
CA PRO A 593 8.20 18.85 -41.20
C PRO A 593 7.51 19.83 -40.25
N ALA A 594 7.95 21.10 -40.26
CA ALA A 594 7.56 22.09 -39.26
C ALA A 594 6.04 22.35 -39.15
N ASN A 595 5.29 22.16 -40.24
CA ASN A 595 3.85 22.34 -40.28
C ASN A 595 3.04 21.20 -39.62
N PHE A 596 3.70 20.13 -39.17
CA PHE A 596 3.07 18.99 -38.51
C PHE A 596 3.55 18.79 -37.07
N ARG A 597 4.16 19.81 -36.46
CA ARG A 597 4.65 19.76 -35.08
C ARG A 597 3.51 19.74 -34.06
N LEU A 598 3.77 19.13 -32.91
CA LEU A 598 2.92 19.27 -31.73
C LEU A 598 3.03 20.68 -31.15
N GLU A 599 2.09 21.05 -30.29
CA GLU A 599 2.25 22.18 -29.39
C GLU A 599 3.53 22.07 -28.55
N GLU A 600 4.06 23.21 -28.10
CA GLU A 600 5.21 23.22 -27.21
C GLU A 600 4.91 22.47 -25.91
N MET A 601 5.82 21.55 -25.54
CA MET A 601 5.74 20.78 -24.30
C MET A 601 7.09 20.82 -23.57
N PRO A 602 7.10 20.95 -22.23
CA PRO A 602 8.32 20.86 -21.45
C PRO A 602 9.08 19.54 -21.72
N GLY A 603 10.37 19.63 -22.03
CA GLY A 603 11.23 18.46 -22.28
C GLY A 603 11.12 17.86 -23.68
N LEU A 604 10.23 18.36 -24.55
CA LEU A 604 10.10 17.93 -25.95
C LEU A 604 10.92 18.85 -26.87
N HIS A 605 11.85 18.27 -27.63
CA HIS A 605 12.54 18.95 -28.74
C HIS A 605 11.85 18.63 -30.08
N GLN A 606 11.72 19.61 -30.97
CA GLN A 606 11.14 19.41 -32.31
C GLN A 606 12.02 20.05 -33.38
N THR A 607 12.44 19.27 -34.38
CA THR A 607 13.32 19.73 -35.47
C THR A 607 12.89 19.13 -36.81
N ASP A 608 13.25 19.75 -37.92
CA ASP A 608 13.16 19.19 -39.28
C ASP A 608 14.52 18.67 -39.80
N ASP A 609 15.58 18.81 -38.99
CA ASP A 609 16.91 18.25 -39.26
C ASP A 609 17.01 16.81 -38.72
N LEU A 610 17.15 15.86 -39.65
CA LEU A 610 17.28 14.42 -39.35
C LEU A 610 18.60 14.09 -38.63
N GLU A 611 19.70 14.76 -38.95
CA GLU A 611 20.98 14.50 -38.30
C GLU A 611 20.93 14.97 -36.84
N GLU A 612 20.42 16.17 -36.60
CA GLU A 612 20.19 16.70 -35.25
C GLU A 612 19.20 15.84 -34.45
N GLY A 613 18.08 15.47 -35.08
CA GLY A 613 16.99 14.73 -34.46
C GLY A 613 17.42 13.35 -33.97
N LEU A 614 18.14 12.60 -34.82
CA LEU A 614 18.55 11.23 -34.56
C LEU A 614 19.85 11.12 -33.76
N ALA A 615 20.71 12.14 -33.74
CA ALA A 615 21.98 12.09 -33.03
C ALA A 615 21.81 11.67 -31.56
N ASN A 616 22.59 10.67 -31.13
CA ASN A 616 22.58 10.08 -29.79
C ASN A 616 21.25 9.43 -29.36
N ALA A 617 20.30 9.20 -30.27
CA ALA A 617 19.06 8.50 -29.96
C ALA A 617 19.33 7.00 -29.76
N SER A 618 18.78 6.41 -28.70
CA SER A 618 18.80 4.96 -28.48
C SER A 618 17.50 4.28 -28.91
N VAL A 619 16.46 5.06 -29.20
CA VAL A 619 15.19 4.59 -29.74
C VAL A 619 14.84 5.45 -30.95
N VAL A 620 14.58 4.80 -32.08
CA VAL A 620 14.00 5.42 -33.28
C VAL A 620 12.58 4.89 -33.45
N TYR A 621 11.61 5.78 -33.54
CA TYR A 621 10.19 5.45 -33.62
C TYR A 621 9.57 6.13 -34.83
N THR A 622 8.66 5.47 -35.56
CA THR A 622 7.77 6.14 -36.52
C THR A 622 6.36 5.54 -36.44
N ASP A 623 5.38 6.25 -36.99
CA ASP A 623 4.04 5.73 -37.24
C ASP A 623 3.64 5.99 -38.70
N VAL A 624 2.46 5.51 -39.08
CA VAL A 624 1.86 5.75 -40.39
C VAL A 624 1.79 7.25 -40.69
N TRP A 625 2.26 7.66 -41.87
CA TRP A 625 2.19 9.07 -42.28
C TRP A 625 0.78 9.58 -42.51
N ILE A 626 -0.20 8.69 -42.69
CA ILE A 626 -1.61 9.03 -42.86
C ILE A 626 -2.34 8.47 -41.66
N SER A 627 -2.49 9.30 -40.63
CA SER A 627 -3.12 8.93 -39.38
C SER A 627 -4.65 9.06 -39.47
N MET A 628 -5.32 8.80 -38.36
CA MET A 628 -6.77 8.92 -38.24
C MET A 628 -7.20 10.39 -38.37
N GLY A 629 -8.07 10.69 -39.36
CA GLY A 629 -8.57 12.05 -39.62
C GLY A 629 -7.89 12.74 -40.81
N ASP A 630 -6.75 12.22 -41.28
CA ASP A 630 -5.93 12.83 -42.33
C ASP A 630 -6.21 12.24 -43.73
N GLU A 631 -7.24 11.41 -43.89
CA GLU A 631 -7.47 10.67 -45.13
C GLU A 631 -7.66 11.59 -46.37
N HIS A 632 -8.10 12.83 -46.15
CA HIS A 632 -8.29 13.83 -47.21
C HIS A 632 -6.98 14.47 -47.71
N GLU A 633 -5.89 14.40 -46.95
CA GLU A 633 -4.59 15.01 -47.28
C GLU A 633 -3.56 13.99 -47.76
N GLN A 634 -4.00 12.77 -48.06
CA GLN A 634 -3.14 11.61 -48.33
C GLN A 634 -2.02 11.91 -49.34
N GLU A 635 -2.33 12.46 -50.51
CA GLU A 635 -1.34 12.73 -51.56
C GLU A 635 -0.31 13.79 -51.14
N HIS A 636 -0.73 14.79 -50.35
CA HIS A 636 0.15 15.83 -49.86
C HIS A 636 1.12 15.26 -48.82
N ARG A 637 0.60 14.51 -47.86
CA ARG A 637 1.39 13.91 -46.78
C ARG A 637 2.42 12.92 -47.31
N LEU A 638 2.03 12.04 -48.24
CA LEU A 638 2.99 11.11 -48.87
C LEU A 638 4.19 11.82 -49.51
N LYS A 639 4.00 13.00 -50.10
CA LYS A 639 5.10 13.78 -50.69
C LYS A 639 5.96 14.48 -49.64
N VAL A 640 5.34 15.03 -48.59
CA VAL A 640 6.05 15.80 -47.57
C VAL A 640 6.84 14.90 -46.63
N PHE A 641 6.34 13.71 -46.33
CA PHE A 641 7.00 12.75 -45.44
C PHE A 641 7.98 11.80 -46.16
N ASP A 642 8.01 11.77 -47.49
CA ASP A 642 8.96 10.93 -48.26
C ASP A 642 10.43 11.04 -47.79
N PRO A 643 10.97 12.24 -47.49
CA PRO A 643 12.33 12.38 -46.95
C PRO A 643 12.53 11.81 -45.53
N TYR A 644 11.45 11.51 -44.81
CA TYR A 644 11.42 11.05 -43.42
C TYR A 644 11.20 9.53 -43.31
N GLN A 645 11.35 8.76 -44.40
CA GLN A 645 11.27 7.29 -44.36
C GLN A 645 12.39 6.71 -43.50
N VAL A 646 12.02 5.99 -42.44
CA VAL A 646 13.00 5.28 -41.61
C VAL A 646 13.58 4.10 -42.39
N ASN A 647 14.83 4.25 -42.81
CA ASN A 647 15.61 3.25 -43.52
C ASN A 647 16.95 3.00 -42.80
N SER A 648 17.76 2.07 -43.29
CA SER A 648 19.04 1.71 -42.65
C SER A 648 19.97 2.91 -42.47
N ARG A 649 19.99 3.85 -43.42
CA ARG A 649 20.80 5.08 -43.31
C ARG A 649 20.33 5.96 -42.15
N MET A 650 19.02 6.06 -41.89
CA MET A 650 18.52 6.78 -40.72
C MET A 650 18.93 6.10 -39.42
N MET A 651 18.86 4.77 -39.37
CA MET A 651 19.29 4.01 -38.19
C MET A 651 20.79 4.16 -37.90
N GLU A 652 21.63 4.40 -38.93
CA GLU A 652 23.07 4.65 -38.78
C GLU A 652 23.41 6.03 -38.16
N ILE A 653 22.50 7.00 -38.20
CA ILE A 653 22.66 8.31 -37.54
C ILE A 653 22.45 8.20 -36.03
N ALA A 654 21.57 7.29 -35.60
CA ALA A 654 21.30 7.01 -34.19
C ALA A 654 22.47 6.26 -33.53
N ASN A 655 22.36 5.98 -32.23
CA ASN A 655 23.36 5.15 -31.54
C ASN A 655 23.46 3.77 -32.20
N LYS A 656 24.67 3.20 -32.19
CA LYS A 656 24.95 1.89 -32.81
C LYS A 656 24.02 0.77 -32.34
N ASP A 657 23.63 0.80 -31.07
CA ASP A 657 22.75 -0.19 -30.44
C ASP A 657 21.30 0.30 -30.33
N ALA A 658 20.91 1.33 -31.10
CA ALA A 658 19.55 1.85 -31.09
C ALA A 658 18.54 0.79 -31.53
N ILE A 659 17.36 0.80 -30.90
CA ILE A 659 16.23 -0.05 -31.29
C ILE A 659 15.24 0.73 -32.16
N PHE A 660 14.48 0.00 -32.96
CA PHE A 660 13.40 0.53 -33.78
C PHE A 660 12.02 0.11 -33.25
N LEU A 661 11.10 1.07 -33.19
CA LEU A 661 9.71 0.89 -32.74
C LEU A 661 8.73 1.48 -33.76
N HIS A 662 7.51 0.92 -33.79
CA HIS A 662 6.45 1.38 -34.70
C HIS A 662 5.06 0.97 -34.22
N CYS A 663 4.14 1.92 -34.09
CA CYS A 663 2.74 1.60 -33.80
C CYS A 663 2.11 0.90 -35.01
N LEU A 664 2.00 -0.43 -34.99
CA LEU A 664 1.41 -1.16 -36.10
C LEU A 664 -0.06 -0.72 -36.34
N PRO A 665 -0.60 -0.84 -37.58
CA PRO A 665 0.00 -1.50 -38.74
C PRO A 665 0.91 -0.56 -39.54
N ALA A 666 2.11 -1.04 -39.87
CA ALA A 666 3.02 -0.32 -40.75
C ALA A 666 2.67 -0.52 -42.24
N ARG A 667 2.87 0.52 -43.03
CA ARG A 667 2.89 0.55 -44.50
C ARG A 667 4.35 0.54 -44.96
N ARG A 668 4.84 -0.67 -45.18
CA ARG A 668 6.18 -0.92 -45.72
C ARG A 668 6.40 -0.18 -47.03
N GLY A 669 7.59 0.41 -47.18
CA GLY A 669 7.96 1.21 -48.34
C GLY A 669 7.45 2.66 -48.32
N TYR A 670 6.72 3.06 -47.27
CA TYR A 670 6.39 4.45 -46.97
C TYR A 670 7.16 4.90 -45.72
N GLU A 671 6.56 4.86 -44.52
CA GLU A 671 7.21 5.33 -43.30
C GLU A 671 8.44 4.52 -42.86
N VAL A 672 8.54 3.26 -43.28
CA VAL A 672 9.66 2.39 -42.92
C VAL A 672 9.96 1.38 -44.02
N THR A 673 11.24 1.05 -44.21
CA THR A 673 11.67 -0.01 -45.13
C THR A 673 11.61 -1.39 -44.48
N ASP A 674 11.55 -2.43 -45.31
CA ASP A 674 11.53 -3.83 -44.84
C ASP A 674 12.79 -4.17 -44.03
N GLU A 675 13.96 -3.64 -44.40
CA GLU A 675 15.22 -3.93 -43.71
C GLU A 675 15.23 -3.42 -42.26
N VAL A 676 14.52 -2.33 -41.96
CA VAL A 676 14.44 -1.77 -40.61
C VAL A 676 13.40 -2.49 -39.77
N ILE A 677 12.16 -2.60 -40.28
CA ILE A 677 11.06 -3.15 -39.47
C ILE A 677 11.19 -4.64 -39.19
N ASP A 678 11.81 -5.41 -40.11
CA ASP A 678 12.15 -6.83 -39.90
C ASP A 678 13.62 -7.04 -39.48
N GLY A 679 14.36 -5.94 -39.31
CA GLY A 679 15.77 -5.95 -38.93
C GLY A 679 16.00 -6.35 -37.48
N LYS A 680 17.27 -6.63 -37.15
CA LYS A 680 17.69 -7.06 -35.79
C LYS A 680 17.42 -6.02 -34.69
N GLN A 681 17.38 -4.74 -35.07
CA GLN A 681 17.11 -3.62 -34.17
C GLN A 681 15.61 -3.44 -33.88
N SER A 682 14.74 -4.09 -34.65
CA SER A 682 13.29 -3.99 -34.46
C SER A 682 12.85 -4.62 -33.14
N ARG A 683 11.99 -3.88 -32.42
CA ARG A 683 11.28 -4.33 -31.21
C ARG A 683 9.75 -4.18 -31.37
N VAL A 684 9.28 -4.08 -32.62
CA VAL A 684 7.86 -3.90 -32.95
C VAL A 684 6.99 -5.07 -32.48
N VAL A 685 7.52 -6.29 -32.50
CA VAL A 685 6.79 -7.48 -31.99
C VAL A 685 6.78 -7.49 -30.46
N ASP A 686 7.87 -7.11 -29.81
CA ASP A 686 7.95 -7.02 -28.34
C ASP A 686 7.00 -5.92 -27.82
N GLN A 687 6.94 -4.78 -28.51
CA GLN A 687 5.95 -3.73 -28.28
C GLN A 687 4.51 -4.22 -28.44
N ALA A 688 4.23 -5.06 -29.45
CA ALA A 688 2.91 -5.66 -29.62
C ALA A 688 2.54 -6.63 -28.47
N GLU A 689 3.51 -7.38 -27.93
CA GLU A 689 3.34 -8.21 -26.72
C GLU A 689 3.07 -7.33 -25.49
N ASN A 690 3.88 -6.29 -25.28
CA ASN A 690 3.82 -5.41 -24.11
C ASN A 690 2.49 -4.69 -23.95
N ARG A 691 1.75 -4.47 -25.05
CA ARG A 691 0.37 -3.97 -25.02
C ARG A 691 -0.54 -4.79 -24.10
N LEU A 692 -0.46 -6.12 -24.14
CA LEU A 692 -1.25 -7.00 -23.28
C LEU A 692 -1.00 -6.69 -21.79
N HIS A 693 0.27 -6.51 -21.44
CA HIS A 693 0.70 -6.37 -20.06
C HIS A 693 0.43 -4.99 -19.50
N ALA A 694 0.68 -3.94 -20.29
CA ALA A 694 0.28 -2.57 -19.97
C ALA A 694 -1.23 -2.46 -19.75
N GLN A 695 -2.03 -3.10 -20.60
CA GLN A 695 -3.49 -3.11 -20.45
C GLN A 695 -3.96 -3.85 -19.21
N LYS A 696 -3.34 -4.99 -18.86
CA LYS A 696 -3.67 -5.68 -17.60
C LYS A 696 -3.39 -4.81 -16.38
N ALA A 697 -2.23 -4.13 -16.35
CA ALA A 697 -1.88 -3.25 -15.26
C ALA A 697 -2.90 -2.12 -15.11
N LEU A 698 -3.26 -1.48 -16.23
CA LEU A 698 -4.26 -0.41 -16.25
C LEU A 698 -5.64 -0.91 -15.78
N LEU A 699 -6.10 -2.05 -16.29
CA LEU A 699 -7.37 -2.66 -15.88
C LEU A 699 -7.40 -2.98 -14.39
N GLN A 700 -6.30 -3.50 -13.83
CA GLN A 700 -6.19 -3.83 -12.41
C GLN A 700 -6.26 -2.58 -11.53
N LEU A 701 -5.50 -1.53 -11.89
CA LEU A 701 -5.42 -0.29 -11.12
C LEU A 701 -6.73 0.51 -11.17
N VAL A 702 -7.33 0.64 -12.36
CA VAL A 702 -8.63 1.31 -12.56
C VAL A 702 -9.77 0.59 -11.85
N MET A 703 -9.68 -0.73 -11.70
CA MET A 703 -10.70 -1.47 -10.97
C MET A 703 -10.58 -1.43 -9.44
N GLY A 704 -9.65 -0.65 -8.89
CA GLY A 704 -9.54 -0.34 -7.46
C GLY A 704 -9.01 -1.50 -6.60
N LEU A 705 -7.96 -2.18 -7.06
CA LEU A 705 -7.26 -3.22 -6.30
C LEU A 705 -5.80 -2.87 -6.05
#